data_AF-A0A497A762-F1
#
_entry.id   AF-A0A497A762-F1
#
_cell.length_a   1.000
_cell.length_b   1.000
_cell.length_c   1.000
_cell.angle_alpha   90.00
_cell.angle_beta   90.00
_cell.angle_gamma   90.00
#
_symmetry.space_group_name_H-M   'P 1'
#
loop_
_entity.id
_entity.type
_entity.pdbx_description
1 polymer ?
#
loop_
_entity_poly.entity_id
_entity_poly.type
_entity_poly.pdbx_seq_one_letter_code
_entity_poly.pdbx_strand_id
1 'polypeptide(L)'
;MLQGKGLWAYRKGELDRALQIAPQMGATHIIYKVGQGSTYYDGMAQVAQKIREAGLIPFAWAWLLLDYPQGEAQVAVRAFQDGFQGFVFDTESERCRNRFEQAAQLGQFLRVAGLDLNRLYNCSFPNISHHRDLPYDQMNEFCKGGLMPMSYGTFFPPGSTVPPDQQAQRVIDEWAYGHYEYWCHHWGYRPPLYPVLGPYHDEHGQVRMSPDEFQVWLDRLAAHHPTFFSVFTAAVVNDDLLPLIRACPLGEPGPAPTGVKVEVVSPEVGYLNVRPTPSTEQPPITRVDDGTVLDALETEWAVRAKVGREGQWLRIRTPDGTEGYVAAWYLRLPEEPVEAGVQVEVVSPEVGFLNVRPTPSTERPPLTRVDDGTVLDALETEEAVRAKVGREGRWLYIRTPDGIEGYVATQYLRLHEEAPPGGPIPYLVVHSAIGLNVRPNPGTDLPPIWHVVDKTTLKVLEDPAKVGDKVGKDRWIRVRTPSLHEGYVNGLYVRAKRLADKRKPVNDATLPRGECAWIFGIHAAGATTPADFRFLFQGKNKTGWVLFTEAIGADPNHGGGHDYTPWSHDGYGVIVRLNHGYETSGTLPVRAKYADFARACARYVQNSQGCHIWIIGNEQNNVREHPGGADHPAEHITPEMYAEAFNLARRRIKEVQPEAVVVPGAVDPYFGLPWPLTGQQYRPLDYFREMLDHIEDLDGIALHTYTHYLDVGLITKKTVFTNEPMLPGTIHEHYYDFQAYRTFAEAIPAKWHERPIYITETNHWLALEHPPYSDEEKKKIGWVNKDVGWVQAAYAEIHRWNSTPHAQQIHCLLLYRWTSDEWAIEHLGEIHKDFRKALDHDYRWRR
;
A
#
# COMPACT_ATOMS: atom_id res chain seq x y z
N MET A 1 -20.27 12.05 -24.49
CA MET A 1 -19.33 13.16 -24.72
C MET A 1 -19.79 13.91 -25.97
N LEU A 2 -19.81 15.25 -25.93
CA LEU A 2 -20.23 16.07 -27.07
C LEU A 2 -19.10 16.21 -28.09
N GLN A 3 -19.50 16.31 -29.35
CA GLN A 3 -18.63 16.53 -30.49
C GLN A 3 -19.21 17.58 -31.41
N GLY A 4 -18.36 18.44 -31.96
CA GLY A 4 -18.75 19.49 -32.88
C GLY A 4 -18.86 20.85 -32.21
N LYS A 5 -19.77 21.69 -32.69
CA LYS A 5 -19.93 23.06 -32.19
C LYS A 5 -21.38 23.34 -31.82
N GLY A 6 -21.58 24.14 -30.78
CA GLY A 6 -22.90 24.56 -30.33
C GLY A 6 -23.17 26.04 -30.60
N LEU A 7 -24.43 26.39 -30.81
CA LEU A 7 -24.88 27.77 -30.85
C LEU A 7 -26.04 27.98 -29.89
N TRP A 8 -25.90 28.96 -28.99
CA TRP A 8 -26.94 29.28 -28.02
C TRP A 8 -27.94 30.28 -28.58
N ALA A 9 -29.22 30.08 -28.25
CA ALA A 9 -30.30 31.01 -28.53
C ALA A 9 -31.28 31.02 -27.34
N TYR A 10 -31.82 32.19 -27.02
CA TYR A 10 -32.68 32.32 -25.83
C TYR A 10 -33.90 33.19 -26.01
N ARG A 11 -33.98 33.98 -27.10
CA ARG A 11 -35.19 34.74 -27.45
C ARG A 11 -35.97 34.03 -28.53
N LYS A 12 -37.30 34.19 -28.52
CA LYS A 12 -38.20 33.61 -29.53
C LYS A 12 -37.82 33.98 -30.98
N GLY A 13 -37.29 35.19 -31.20
CA GLY A 13 -36.81 35.65 -32.51
C GLY A 13 -35.38 35.22 -32.87
N GLU A 14 -34.64 34.60 -31.96
CA GLU A 14 -33.26 34.17 -32.20
C GLU A 14 -33.17 32.79 -32.86
N LEU A 15 -34.22 31.97 -32.78
CA LEU A 15 -34.21 30.62 -33.35
C LEU A 15 -33.95 30.64 -34.86
N ASP A 16 -34.66 31.49 -35.61
CA ASP A 16 -34.49 31.56 -37.07
C ASP A 16 -33.08 31.99 -37.45
N ARG A 17 -32.50 32.95 -36.71
CA ARG A 17 -31.11 33.37 -36.87
C ARG A 17 -30.14 32.23 -36.54
N ALA A 18 -30.37 31.50 -35.45
CA ALA A 18 -29.55 30.37 -35.06
C ALA A 18 -29.55 29.27 -36.14
N LEU A 19 -30.73 28.94 -36.67
CA LEU A 19 -30.88 27.97 -37.77
C LEU A 19 -30.17 28.42 -39.04
N GLN A 20 -30.14 29.74 -39.32
CA GLN A 20 -29.45 30.30 -40.48
C GLN A 20 -27.92 30.19 -40.36
N ILE A 21 -27.34 30.51 -39.19
CA ILE A 21 -25.87 30.62 -39.06
C ILE A 21 -25.19 29.35 -38.54
N ALA A 22 -25.91 28.47 -37.84
CA ALA A 22 -25.34 27.23 -37.31
C ALA A 22 -24.63 26.39 -38.39
N PRO A 23 -25.20 26.15 -39.59
CA PRO A 23 -24.49 25.40 -40.64
C PRO A 23 -23.24 26.11 -41.17
N GLN A 24 -23.26 27.45 -41.21
CA GLN A 24 -22.17 28.27 -41.72
C GLN A 24 -20.94 28.20 -40.82
N MET A 25 -21.15 28.18 -39.49
CA MET A 25 -20.08 28.00 -38.49
C MET A 25 -19.74 26.53 -38.21
N GLY A 26 -20.39 25.57 -38.89
CA GLY A 26 -20.20 24.14 -38.65
C GLY A 26 -20.73 23.65 -37.31
N ALA A 27 -21.73 24.33 -36.74
CA ALA A 27 -22.41 23.88 -35.54
C ALA A 27 -23.28 22.66 -35.81
N THR A 28 -23.27 21.74 -34.85
CA THR A 28 -24.05 20.50 -34.83
C THR A 28 -25.21 20.59 -33.82
N HIS A 29 -25.12 21.50 -32.85
CA HIS A 29 -26.10 21.65 -31.77
C HIS A 29 -26.67 23.07 -31.71
N ILE A 30 -27.97 23.17 -31.44
CA ILE A 30 -28.59 24.43 -30.97
C ILE A 30 -28.96 24.25 -29.51
N ILE A 31 -28.45 25.13 -28.65
CA ILE A 31 -28.70 25.14 -27.21
C ILE A 31 -29.73 26.24 -26.94
N TYR A 32 -31.00 25.85 -26.81
CA TYR A 32 -32.15 26.76 -26.78
C TYR A 32 -32.73 26.92 -25.37
N LYS A 33 -33.08 28.16 -24.98
CA LYS A 33 -33.66 28.43 -23.66
C LYS A 33 -35.10 27.90 -23.58
N VAL A 34 -35.34 26.94 -22.71
CA VAL A 34 -36.65 26.30 -22.54
C VAL A 34 -37.39 26.75 -21.28
N GLY A 35 -36.69 27.42 -20.36
CA GLY A 35 -37.29 27.84 -19.10
C GLY A 35 -36.38 28.66 -18.22
N GLN A 36 -36.90 28.97 -17.03
CA GLN A 36 -36.20 29.66 -15.96
C GLN A 36 -36.83 29.29 -14.62
N GLY A 37 -36.01 28.92 -13.64
CA GLY A 37 -36.48 28.35 -12.40
C GLY A 37 -37.44 27.17 -12.66
N SER A 38 -38.57 27.15 -11.95
CA SER A 38 -39.60 26.13 -12.13
C SER A 38 -40.56 26.39 -13.31
N THR A 39 -40.29 27.39 -14.14
CA THR A 39 -41.15 27.75 -15.28
C THR A 39 -40.59 27.18 -16.58
N TYR A 40 -41.36 26.31 -17.21
CA TYR A 40 -41.12 25.80 -18.56
C TYR A 40 -41.94 26.61 -19.58
N TYR A 41 -41.33 27.03 -20.69
CA TYR A 41 -41.99 27.85 -21.71
C TYR A 41 -42.86 27.00 -22.65
N ASP A 42 -43.92 27.60 -23.19
CA ASP A 42 -44.81 26.93 -24.13
C ASP A 42 -44.17 26.78 -25.53
N GLY A 43 -44.56 25.73 -26.25
CA GLY A 43 -44.19 25.51 -27.65
C GLY A 43 -42.81 24.89 -27.88
N MET A 44 -42.20 24.33 -26.83
CA MET A 44 -40.84 23.79 -26.89
C MET A 44 -40.71 22.50 -27.72
N ALA A 45 -41.76 21.67 -27.79
CA ALA A 45 -41.81 20.53 -28.72
C ALA A 45 -41.65 20.97 -30.19
N GLN A 46 -42.33 22.05 -30.61
CA GLN A 46 -42.20 22.59 -31.96
C GLN A 46 -40.82 23.18 -32.21
N VAL A 47 -40.19 23.78 -31.19
CA VAL A 47 -38.81 24.27 -31.28
C VAL A 47 -37.83 23.11 -31.49
N ALA A 48 -37.91 22.07 -30.67
CA ALA A 48 -37.06 20.89 -30.80
C ALA A 48 -37.24 20.20 -32.17
N GLN A 49 -38.48 20.14 -32.67
CA GLN A 49 -38.77 19.63 -34.01
C GLN A 49 -38.11 20.49 -35.10
N LYS A 50 -38.27 21.82 -35.07
CA LYS A 50 -37.64 22.72 -36.06
C LYS A 50 -36.12 22.60 -36.11
N ILE A 51 -35.47 22.49 -34.95
CA ILE A 51 -34.01 22.31 -34.87
C ILE A 51 -33.61 20.98 -35.54
N ARG A 52 -34.36 19.91 -35.29
CA ARG A 52 -34.10 18.59 -35.87
C ARG A 52 -34.34 18.55 -37.38
N GLU A 53 -35.39 19.21 -37.86
CA GLU A 53 -35.69 19.34 -39.30
C GLU A 53 -34.60 20.10 -40.05
N ALA A 54 -33.89 21.01 -39.37
CA ALA A 54 -32.70 21.68 -39.91
C ALA A 54 -31.42 20.81 -39.85
N GLY A 55 -31.51 19.54 -39.42
CA GLY A 55 -30.37 18.63 -39.31
C GLY A 55 -29.48 18.86 -38.09
N LEU A 56 -29.96 19.64 -37.11
CA LEU A 56 -29.22 20.01 -35.90
C LEU A 56 -29.75 19.26 -34.67
N ILE A 57 -28.93 19.17 -33.63
CA ILE A 57 -29.27 18.50 -32.38
C ILE A 57 -29.87 19.52 -31.39
N PRO A 58 -31.14 19.37 -30.96
CA PRO A 58 -31.76 20.27 -30.00
C PRO A 58 -31.26 20.00 -28.59
N PHE A 59 -30.63 20.98 -27.96
CA PHE A 59 -30.27 21.00 -26.54
C PHE A 59 -31.08 22.07 -25.81
N ALA A 60 -31.53 21.75 -24.61
CA ALA A 60 -32.28 22.66 -23.76
C ALA A 60 -31.35 23.33 -22.77
N TRP A 61 -31.65 24.56 -22.37
CA TRP A 61 -31.07 25.15 -21.18
C TRP A 61 -32.10 25.98 -20.40
N ALA A 62 -31.89 26.10 -19.09
CA ALA A 62 -32.71 26.95 -18.23
C ALA A 62 -31.84 27.70 -17.22
N TRP A 63 -32.23 28.95 -16.95
CA TRP A 63 -31.59 29.76 -15.91
C TRP A 63 -32.01 29.26 -14.54
N LEU A 64 -31.04 28.75 -13.77
CA LEU A 64 -31.28 28.11 -12.49
C LEU A 64 -31.46 29.15 -11.38
N LEU A 65 -32.45 28.95 -10.50
CA LEU A 65 -32.74 29.86 -9.39
C LEU A 65 -32.73 29.17 -8.01
N LEU A 66 -32.97 27.86 -7.95
CA LEU A 66 -33.03 27.04 -6.73
C LEU A 66 -34.10 27.48 -5.72
N ASP A 67 -35.18 28.12 -6.17
CA ASP A 67 -36.34 28.46 -5.32
C ASP A 67 -37.26 27.27 -5.08
N TYR A 68 -37.39 26.42 -6.08
CA TYR A 68 -38.26 25.25 -6.04
C TYR A 68 -37.61 24.10 -6.79
N PRO A 69 -36.68 23.36 -6.15
CA PRO A 69 -35.88 22.31 -6.79
C PRO A 69 -36.71 21.24 -7.51
N GLN A 70 -37.86 20.86 -6.94
CA GLN A 70 -38.75 19.89 -7.59
C GLN A 70 -39.34 20.44 -8.90
N GLY A 71 -39.73 21.71 -8.93
CA GLY A 71 -40.24 22.36 -10.13
C GLY A 71 -39.16 22.54 -11.19
N GLU A 72 -37.94 22.89 -10.79
CA GLU A 72 -36.77 22.95 -11.69
C GLU A 72 -36.40 21.58 -12.27
N ALA A 73 -36.53 20.50 -11.49
CA ALA A 73 -36.40 19.14 -12.01
C ALA A 73 -37.46 18.84 -13.08
N GLN A 74 -38.70 19.30 -12.88
CA GLN A 74 -39.78 19.12 -13.86
C GLN A 74 -39.54 19.89 -15.17
N VAL A 75 -38.84 21.03 -15.13
CA VAL A 75 -38.42 21.75 -16.35
C VAL A 75 -37.50 20.87 -17.20
N ALA A 76 -36.53 20.19 -16.58
CA ALA A 76 -35.65 19.25 -17.28
C ALA A 76 -36.42 18.04 -17.84
N VAL A 77 -37.32 17.45 -17.06
CA VAL A 77 -38.18 16.34 -17.50
C VAL A 77 -39.00 16.71 -18.73
N ARG A 78 -39.66 17.88 -18.71
CA ARG A 78 -40.47 18.36 -19.85
C ARG A 78 -39.63 18.62 -21.09
N ALA A 79 -38.43 19.16 -20.93
CA ALA A 79 -37.52 19.35 -22.07
C ALA A 79 -37.19 18.03 -22.78
N PHE A 80 -36.89 16.97 -22.03
CA PHE A 80 -36.65 15.66 -22.64
C PHE A 80 -37.91 15.07 -23.29
N GLN A 81 -39.09 15.26 -22.68
CA GLN A 81 -40.38 14.83 -23.26
C GLN A 81 -40.68 15.54 -24.59
N ASP A 82 -40.32 16.82 -24.69
CA ASP A 82 -40.47 17.63 -25.90
C ASP A 82 -39.41 17.34 -26.97
N GLY A 83 -38.49 16.40 -26.70
CA GLY A 83 -37.55 15.89 -27.68
C GLY A 83 -36.17 16.55 -27.69
N PHE A 84 -35.83 17.35 -26.67
CA PHE A 84 -34.47 17.83 -26.48
C PHE A 84 -33.54 16.66 -26.11
N GLN A 85 -32.28 16.77 -26.55
CA GLN A 85 -31.30 15.70 -26.42
C GLN A 85 -30.32 15.86 -25.25
N GLY A 86 -30.29 17.04 -24.63
CA GLY A 86 -29.52 17.33 -23.43
C GLY A 86 -30.11 18.56 -22.73
N PHE A 87 -29.78 18.73 -21.45
CA PHE A 87 -30.27 19.84 -20.64
C PHE A 87 -29.13 20.51 -19.87
N VAL A 88 -28.98 21.82 -20.05
CA VAL A 88 -27.96 22.63 -19.37
C VAL A 88 -28.61 23.45 -18.27
N PHE A 89 -28.15 23.24 -17.03
CA PHE A 89 -28.47 24.12 -15.91
C PHE A 89 -27.50 25.30 -15.91
N ASP A 90 -28.03 26.51 -15.97
CA ASP A 90 -27.22 27.71 -15.94
C ASP A 90 -27.08 28.26 -14.52
N THR A 91 -25.94 27.94 -13.90
CA THR A 91 -25.65 28.16 -12.48
C THR A 91 -24.84 29.44 -12.30
N GLU A 92 -25.47 30.58 -12.59
CA GLU A 92 -24.86 31.92 -12.46
C GLU A 92 -25.68 32.90 -11.61
N SER A 93 -26.96 32.59 -11.34
CA SER A 93 -27.86 33.50 -10.64
C SER A 93 -27.39 33.79 -9.22
N GLU A 94 -27.43 35.05 -8.80
CA GLU A 94 -27.22 35.42 -7.39
C GLU A 94 -28.19 34.70 -6.46
N ARG A 95 -29.36 34.28 -6.96
CA ARG A 95 -30.35 33.52 -6.18
C ARG A 95 -29.87 32.12 -5.82
N CYS A 96 -28.92 31.56 -6.56
CA CYS A 96 -28.31 30.27 -6.26
C CYS A 96 -27.28 30.35 -5.11
N ARG A 97 -26.85 31.56 -4.71
CA ARG A 97 -25.80 31.72 -3.69
C ARG A 97 -26.21 31.10 -2.35
N ASN A 98 -25.32 30.28 -1.80
CA ASN A 98 -25.44 29.54 -0.55
C ASN A 98 -26.63 28.56 -0.49
N ARG A 99 -27.17 28.14 -1.65
CA ARG A 99 -28.29 27.18 -1.75
C ARG A 99 -27.82 25.76 -2.03
N PHE A 100 -26.85 25.29 -1.26
CA PHE A 100 -26.23 23.98 -1.43
C PHE A 100 -27.23 22.83 -1.19
N GLU A 101 -28.07 22.93 -0.16
CA GLU A 101 -29.09 21.92 0.13
C GLU A 101 -30.16 21.82 -0.96
N GLN A 102 -30.60 22.96 -1.49
CA GLN A 102 -31.58 23.03 -2.58
C GLN A 102 -31.01 22.43 -3.87
N ALA A 103 -29.73 22.67 -4.17
CA ALA A 103 -29.05 22.03 -5.30
C ALA A 103 -28.94 20.51 -5.11
N ALA A 104 -28.64 20.03 -3.90
CA ALA A 104 -28.63 18.60 -3.60
C ALA A 104 -30.04 17.98 -3.77
N GLN A 105 -31.09 18.67 -3.30
CA GLN A 105 -32.48 18.26 -3.51
C GLN A 105 -32.86 18.21 -4.99
N LEU A 106 -32.46 19.19 -5.80
CA LEU A 106 -32.64 19.17 -7.25
C LEU A 106 -32.05 17.88 -7.85
N GLY A 107 -30.82 17.54 -7.48
CA GLY A 107 -30.17 16.30 -7.90
C GLY A 107 -30.94 15.04 -7.51
N GLN A 108 -31.51 14.99 -6.29
CA GLN A 108 -32.37 13.89 -5.86
C GLN A 108 -33.64 13.78 -6.71
N PHE A 109 -34.34 14.89 -6.97
CA PHE A 109 -35.54 14.88 -7.81
C PHE A 109 -35.26 14.44 -9.24
N LEU A 110 -34.12 14.85 -9.83
CA LEU A 110 -33.71 14.43 -11.16
C LEU A 110 -33.41 12.93 -11.24
N ARG A 111 -32.79 12.36 -10.19
CA ARG A 111 -32.55 10.91 -10.07
C ARG A 111 -33.87 10.13 -9.92
N VAL A 112 -34.77 10.61 -9.07
CA VAL A 112 -36.10 10.00 -8.89
C VAL A 112 -36.93 10.05 -10.20
N ALA A 113 -36.79 11.12 -10.97
CA ALA A 113 -37.42 11.24 -12.28
C ALA A 113 -36.80 10.33 -13.36
N GLY A 114 -35.70 9.63 -13.06
CA GLY A 114 -35.05 8.68 -13.96
C GLY A 114 -34.35 9.33 -15.16
N LEU A 115 -33.95 10.60 -15.05
CA LEU A 115 -33.22 11.27 -16.13
C LEU A 115 -31.78 10.74 -16.23
N ASP A 116 -31.31 10.58 -17.47
CA ASP A 116 -29.92 10.22 -17.74
C ASP A 116 -29.00 11.39 -17.39
N LEU A 117 -28.25 11.22 -16.30
CA LEU A 117 -27.33 12.21 -15.76
C LEU A 117 -26.21 12.58 -16.76
N ASN A 118 -25.87 11.70 -17.72
CA ASN A 118 -24.89 11.97 -18.77
C ASN A 118 -25.41 12.93 -19.84
N ARG A 119 -26.69 13.31 -19.76
CA ARG A 119 -27.35 14.28 -20.64
C ARG A 119 -27.68 15.59 -19.90
N LEU A 120 -27.21 15.72 -18.66
CA LEU A 120 -27.33 16.93 -17.84
C LEU A 120 -25.97 17.63 -17.76
N TYR A 121 -25.95 18.94 -18.00
CA TYR A 121 -24.75 19.75 -18.08
C TYR A 121 -24.86 20.94 -17.12
N ASN A 122 -23.72 21.40 -16.62
CA ASN A 122 -23.65 22.52 -15.70
C ASN A 122 -22.92 23.69 -16.36
N CYS A 123 -23.60 24.80 -16.60
CA CYS A 123 -22.97 26.05 -17.04
C CYS A 123 -22.49 26.82 -15.82
N SER A 124 -21.24 27.29 -15.87
CA SER A 124 -20.55 27.90 -14.71
C SER A 124 -19.78 29.13 -15.11
N PHE A 125 -19.43 29.97 -14.12
CA PHE A 125 -18.38 30.97 -14.32
C PHE A 125 -17.06 30.26 -14.67
N PRO A 126 -16.22 30.83 -15.56
CA PRO A 126 -14.95 30.21 -15.93
C PRO A 126 -13.96 30.21 -14.77
N ASN A 127 -14.05 31.20 -13.88
CA ASN A 127 -13.21 31.36 -12.69
C ASN A 127 -13.88 30.78 -11.42
N ILE A 128 -14.36 29.54 -11.48
CA ILE A 128 -15.16 28.84 -10.45
C ILE A 128 -14.65 29.06 -9.01
N SER A 129 -13.33 29.06 -8.82
CA SER A 129 -12.68 29.30 -7.52
C SER A 129 -13.06 30.62 -6.83
N HIS A 130 -13.56 31.62 -7.57
CA HIS A 130 -14.04 32.89 -7.04
C HIS A 130 -15.54 32.92 -6.75
N HIS A 131 -16.28 31.87 -7.13
CA HIS A 131 -17.73 31.77 -7.01
C HIS A 131 -18.13 30.56 -6.14
N ARG A 132 -17.41 30.36 -5.02
CA ARG A 132 -17.64 29.24 -4.08
C ARG A 132 -18.97 29.33 -3.33
N ASP A 133 -19.60 30.49 -3.38
CA ASP A 133 -20.96 30.71 -2.90
C ASP A 133 -22.01 30.08 -3.82
N LEU A 134 -21.68 29.72 -5.06
CA LEU A 134 -22.57 28.97 -5.95
C LEU A 134 -22.39 27.44 -5.79
N PRO A 135 -23.46 26.64 -5.96
CA PRO A 135 -23.45 25.22 -5.58
C PRO A 135 -22.85 24.30 -6.65
N TYR A 136 -21.66 24.63 -7.17
CA TYR A 136 -21.03 23.87 -8.25
C TYR A 136 -20.72 22.43 -7.87
N ASP A 137 -20.34 22.17 -6.61
CA ASP A 137 -20.10 20.82 -6.08
C ASP A 137 -21.36 19.96 -6.19
N GLN A 138 -22.50 20.46 -5.69
CA GLN A 138 -23.76 19.73 -5.68
C GLN A 138 -24.31 19.54 -7.09
N MET A 139 -24.20 20.58 -7.94
CA MET A 139 -24.63 20.49 -9.35
C MET A 139 -23.85 19.41 -10.11
N ASN A 140 -22.55 19.32 -9.86
CA ASN A 140 -21.66 18.36 -10.51
C ASN A 140 -21.89 16.91 -10.04
N GLU A 141 -22.53 16.67 -8.90
CA GLU A 141 -22.94 15.30 -8.53
C GLU A 141 -23.91 14.66 -9.52
N PHE A 142 -24.68 15.45 -10.27
CA PHE A 142 -25.71 14.94 -11.19
C PHE A 142 -25.61 15.49 -12.62
N CYS A 143 -24.86 16.57 -12.87
CA CYS A 143 -24.54 17.02 -14.22
C CYS A 143 -23.34 16.27 -14.79
N LYS A 144 -23.54 15.02 -15.22
CA LYS A 144 -22.46 14.15 -15.72
C LYS A 144 -22.18 14.30 -17.22
N GLY A 145 -23.00 15.06 -17.94
CA GLY A 145 -22.79 15.36 -19.36
C GLY A 145 -21.56 16.23 -19.61
N GLY A 146 -21.27 17.16 -18.71
CA GLY A 146 -20.07 18.00 -18.74
C GLY A 146 -20.26 19.39 -18.13
N LEU A 147 -19.15 20.10 -17.99
CA LEU A 147 -19.07 21.47 -17.50
C LEU A 147 -18.96 22.43 -18.68
N MET A 148 -19.76 23.50 -18.67
CA MET A 148 -19.80 24.53 -19.71
C MET A 148 -19.37 25.89 -19.15
N PRO A 149 -18.06 26.20 -19.05
CA PRO A 149 -17.63 27.48 -18.49
C PRO A 149 -17.90 28.64 -19.46
N MET A 150 -18.53 29.70 -18.96
CA MET A 150 -18.87 30.92 -19.70
C MET A 150 -17.60 31.74 -19.99
N SER A 151 -16.92 31.42 -21.08
CA SER A 151 -15.66 32.04 -21.48
C SER A 151 -15.92 33.29 -22.32
N TYR A 152 -16.38 34.36 -21.68
CA TYR A 152 -16.91 35.56 -22.35
C TYR A 152 -15.93 36.73 -22.36
N GLY A 153 -16.00 37.59 -23.38
CA GLY A 153 -15.28 38.86 -23.40
C GLY A 153 -15.75 39.85 -22.34
N THR A 154 -16.97 39.67 -21.81
CA THR A 154 -17.59 40.57 -20.81
C THR A 154 -16.84 40.68 -19.49
N PHE A 155 -15.91 39.76 -19.18
CA PHE A 155 -15.01 39.91 -18.03
C PHE A 155 -14.02 41.08 -18.21
N PHE A 156 -13.90 41.63 -19.42
CA PHE A 156 -13.17 42.83 -19.74
C PHE A 156 -14.10 43.82 -20.43
N PRO A 157 -14.46 44.95 -19.80
CA PRO A 157 -15.43 45.88 -20.35
C PRO A 157 -14.90 46.59 -21.62
N PRO A 158 -15.78 47.20 -22.41
CA PRO A 158 -15.38 48.01 -23.56
C PRO A 158 -14.33 49.07 -23.17
N GLY A 159 -13.21 49.11 -23.89
CA GLY A 159 -12.11 50.03 -23.60
C GLY A 159 -11.12 49.55 -22.52
N SER A 160 -11.19 48.28 -22.11
CA SER A 160 -10.15 47.64 -21.28
C SER A 160 -8.74 47.88 -21.84
N THR A 161 -7.79 48.24 -20.98
CA THR A 161 -6.37 48.41 -21.36
C THR A 161 -5.63 47.08 -21.47
N VAL A 162 -6.27 45.96 -21.12
CA VAL A 162 -5.67 44.62 -21.21
C VAL A 162 -5.70 44.16 -22.67
N PRO A 163 -4.56 43.82 -23.28
CA PRO A 163 -4.52 43.31 -24.65
C PRO A 163 -5.36 42.04 -24.87
N PRO A 164 -6.00 41.86 -26.05
CA PRO A 164 -6.85 40.70 -26.33
C PRO A 164 -6.21 39.33 -26.08
N ASP A 165 -4.90 39.19 -26.34
CA ASP A 165 -4.16 37.96 -26.06
C ASP A 165 -4.07 37.62 -24.57
N GLN A 166 -3.96 38.64 -23.72
CA GLN A 166 -3.94 38.48 -22.27
C GLN A 166 -5.34 38.25 -21.71
N GLN A 167 -6.35 38.86 -22.33
CA GLN A 167 -7.75 38.61 -21.97
C GLN A 167 -8.12 37.14 -22.25
N ALA A 168 -7.83 36.67 -23.45
CA ALA A 168 -8.05 35.29 -23.86
C ALA A 168 -7.24 34.31 -23.00
N GLN A 169 -5.99 34.63 -22.67
CA GLN A 169 -5.18 33.84 -21.74
C GLN A 169 -5.85 33.68 -20.38
N ARG A 170 -6.32 34.80 -19.81
CA ARG A 170 -6.95 34.83 -18.49
C ARG A 170 -8.19 33.96 -18.48
N VAL A 171 -9.08 34.15 -19.45
CA VAL A 171 -10.41 33.52 -19.44
C VAL A 171 -10.35 32.07 -19.87
N ILE A 172 -9.54 31.73 -20.89
CA ILE A 172 -9.45 30.38 -21.43
C ILE A 172 -8.42 29.56 -20.65
N ASP A 173 -7.17 29.99 -20.63
CA ASP A 173 -6.07 29.16 -20.12
C ASP A 173 -6.07 29.12 -18.59
N GLU A 174 -6.15 30.29 -17.93
CA GLU A 174 -6.03 30.38 -16.48
C GLU A 174 -7.34 30.02 -15.76
N TRP A 175 -8.47 30.47 -16.28
CA TRP A 175 -9.77 30.24 -15.65
C TRP A 175 -10.44 28.97 -16.17
N ALA A 176 -10.92 28.95 -17.42
CA ALA A 176 -11.72 27.83 -17.92
C ALA A 176 -10.98 26.49 -17.85
N TYR A 177 -9.70 26.41 -18.25
CA TYR A 177 -8.89 25.19 -18.15
C TYR A 177 -8.06 25.14 -16.85
N GLY A 178 -7.48 26.25 -16.40
CA GLY A 178 -6.62 26.27 -15.22
C GLY A 178 -7.37 26.03 -13.90
N HIS A 179 -8.48 26.72 -13.64
CA HIS A 179 -9.30 26.43 -12.46
C HIS A 179 -9.96 25.06 -12.58
N TYR A 180 -10.35 24.63 -13.78
CA TYR A 180 -10.91 23.30 -14.02
C TYR A 180 -9.99 22.18 -13.51
N GLU A 181 -8.67 22.27 -13.71
CA GLU A 181 -7.73 21.26 -13.19
C GLU A 181 -7.76 21.14 -11.66
N TYR A 182 -7.81 22.27 -10.95
CA TYR A 182 -7.97 22.29 -9.49
C TYR A 182 -9.30 21.65 -9.07
N TRP A 183 -10.41 22.02 -9.71
CA TRP A 183 -11.73 21.51 -9.36
C TRP A 183 -11.92 20.05 -9.74
N CYS A 184 -11.25 19.58 -10.79
CA CYS A 184 -11.19 18.16 -11.12
C CYS A 184 -10.48 17.33 -10.05
N HIS A 185 -9.54 17.89 -9.29
CA HIS A 185 -8.96 17.22 -8.14
C HIS A 185 -9.94 17.22 -6.95
N HIS A 186 -10.62 18.35 -6.71
CA HIS A 186 -11.64 18.50 -5.65
C HIS A 186 -12.86 17.58 -5.84
N TRP A 187 -13.46 17.58 -7.03
CA TRP A 187 -14.52 16.63 -7.39
C TRP A 187 -13.99 15.22 -7.65
N GLY A 188 -12.68 15.14 -7.95
CA GLY A 188 -11.90 13.94 -8.29
C GLY A 188 -12.55 13.03 -9.30
N TYR A 189 -13.25 13.69 -10.20
CA TYR A 189 -13.63 13.21 -11.50
C TYR A 189 -13.47 14.38 -12.47
N ARG A 190 -13.23 14.05 -13.74
CA ARG A 190 -13.00 15.03 -14.79
C ARG A 190 -14.27 15.12 -15.65
N PRO A 191 -15.24 15.99 -15.33
CA PRO A 191 -16.38 16.21 -16.23
C PRO A 191 -15.84 16.70 -17.57
N PRO A 192 -16.35 16.21 -18.71
CA PRO A 192 -15.99 16.77 -20.01
C PRO A 192 -16.16 18.30 -20.01
N LEU A 193 -15.15 19.03 -20.48
CA LEU A 193 -15.13 20.48 -20.48
C LEU A 193 -15.52 21.02 -21.85
N TYR A 194 -16.52 21.90 -21.89
CA TYR A 194 -17.07 22.46 -23.13
C TYR A 194 -17.20 23.99 -23.02
N PRO A 195 -16.12 24.75 -23.29
CA PRO A 195 -16.15 26.20 -23.17
C PRO A 195 -17.26 26.85 -24.00
N VAL A 196 -17.90 27.86 -23.43
CA VAL A 196 -18.92 28.69 -24.09
C VAL A 196 -18.29 30.05 -24.40
N LEU A 197 -18.00 30.34 -25.66
CA LEU A 197 -17.41 31.60 -26.08
C LEU A 197 -18.46 32.72 -26.21
N GLY A 198 -18.17 33.88 -25.65
CA GLY A 198 -18.98 35.09 -25.78
C GLY A 198 -18.19 36.19 -26.49
N PRO A 199 -18.30 36.34 -27.82
CA PRO A 199 -17.44 37.22 -28.63
C PRO A 199 -17.86 38.71 -28.54
N TYR A 200 -18.05 39.22 -27.33
CA TYR A 200 -18.46 40.59 -27.05
C TYR A 200 -18.09 41.02 -25.62
N HIS A 201 -18.04 42.33 -25.38
CA HIS A 201 -17.52 42.91 -24.14
C HIS A 201 -18.57 43.55 -23.21
N ASP A 202 -19.81 43.71 -23.66
CA ASP A 202 -20.90 44.30 -22.87
C ASP A 202 -22.08 43.33 -22.67
N GLU A 203 -22.92 43.59 -21.67
CA GLU A 203 -24.07 42.73 -21.32
C GLU A 203 -25.14 42.61 -22.43
N HIS A 204 -25.08 43.43 -23.47
CA HIS A 204 -26.05 43.46 -24.57
C HIS A 204 -25.46 43.05 -25.93
N GLY A 205 -24.17 42.70 -25.98
CA GLY A 205 -23.44 42.33 -27.20
C GLY A 205 -23.44 43.41 -28.29
N GLN A 206 -23.40 44.69 -27.88
CA GLN A 206 -23.27 45.83 -28.78
C GLN A 206 -21.82 46.08 -29.20
N VAL A 207 -20.87 45.80 -28.31
CA VAL A 207 -19.43 45.88 -28.51
C VAL A 207 -18.92 44.47 -28.75
N ARG A 208 -18.86 44.11 -30.03
CA ARG A 208 -18.49 42.77 -30.50
C ARG A 208 -17.00 42.72 -30.83
N MET A 209 -16.40 41.55 -30.61
CA MET A 209 -15.00 41.31 -30.99
C MET A 209 -14.84 41.39 -32.51
N SER A 210 -13.72 41.93 -32.96
CA SER A 210 -13.33 41.87 -34.38
C SER A 210 -12.87 40.46 -34.77
N PRO A 211 -12.78 40.13 -36.06
CA PRO A 211 -12.18 38.87 -36.52
C PRO A 211 -10.77 38.63 -35.97
N ASP A 212 -9.91 39.66 -35.96
CA ASP A 212 -8.52 39.55 -35.46
C ASP A 212 -8.48 39.24 -33.97
N GLU A 213 -9.32 39.91 -33.18
CA GLU A 213 -9.42 39.67 -31.74
C GLU A 213 -9.97 38.28 -31.44
N PHE A 214 -11.06 37.89 -32.10
CA PHE A 214 -11.70 36.61 -31.82
C PHE A 214 -10.85 35.43 -32.31
N GLN A 215 -10.04 35.61 -33.36
CA GLN A 215 -9.07 34.61 -33.78
C GLN A 215 -8.10 34.25 -32.64
N VAL A 216 -7.67 35.22 -31.83
CA VAL A 216 -6.80 34.98 -30.67
C VAL A 216 -7.48 34.09 -29.61
N TRP A 217 -8.78 34.28 -29.38
CA TRP A 217 -9.56 33.42 -28.49
C TRP A 217 -9.71 32.01 -29.05
N LEU A 218 -9.97 31.88 -30.36
CA LEU A 218 -10.06 30.58 -31.03
C LEU A 218 -8.72 29.85 -31.05
N ASP A 219 -7.60 30.53 -31.28
CA ASP A 219 -6.25 29.95 -31.29
C ASP A 219 -5.89 29.38 -29.91
N ARG A 220 -6.18 30.14 -28.84
CA ARG A 220 -5.97 29.65 -27.47
C ARG A 220 -6.88 28.48 -27.14
N LEU A 221 -8.16 28.56 -27.50
CA LEU A 221 -9.08 27.44 -27.31
C LEU A 221 -8.62 26.19 -28.09
N ALA A 222 -8.20 26.36 -29.34
CA ALA A 222 -7.72 25.28 -30.19
C ALA A 222 -6.47 24.59 -29.63
N ALA A 223 -5.60 25.33 -28.93
CA ALA A 223 -4.42 24.77 -28.26
C ALA A 223 -4.78 23.76 -27.16
N HIS A 224 -6.01 23.78 -26.63
CA HIS A 224 -6.52 22.80 -25.68
C HIS A 224 -7.27 21.62 -26.31
N HIS A 225 -7.32 21.56 -27.65
CA HIS A 225 -7.94 20.47 -28.41
C HIS A 225 -9.37 20.08 -27.95
N PRO A 226 -10.32 21.03 -27.82
CA PRO A 226 -11.67 20.72 -27.34
C PRO A 226 -12.41 19.80 -28.32
N THR A 227 -13.12 18.79 -27.81
CA THR A 227 -14.00 17.95 -28.64
C THR A 227 -15.30 18.68 -29.00
N PHE A 228 -15.71 19.63 -28.16
CA PHE A 228 -16.85 20.49 -28.37
C PHE A 228 -16.65 21.85 -27.68
N PHE A 229 -17.06 22.92 -28.35
CA PHE A 229 -17.25 24.24 -27.75
C PHE A 229 -18.52 24.86 -28.32
N SER A 230 -19.02 25.91 -27.67
CA SER A 230 -20.22 26.59 -28.15
C SER A 230 -20.08 28.10 -28.11
N VAL A 231 -20.95 28.80 -28.82
CA VAL A 231 -20.92 30.27 -28.90
C VAL A 231 -22.25 30.83 -28.40
N PHE A 232 -22.18 31.80 -27.51
CA PHE A 232 -23.32 32.48 -26.90
C PHE A 232 -23.31 33.94 -27.38
N THR A 233 -24.34 34.50 -28.05
CA THR A 233 -25.57 33.88 -28.61
C THR A 233 -25.77 34.26 -30.07
N ALA A 234 -26.68 33.56 -30.75
CA ALA A 234 -27.04 33.79 -32.15
C ALA A 234 -27.45 35.24 -32.48
N ALA A 235 -27.94 36.03 -31.51
CA ALA A 235 -28.30 37.44 -31.72
C ALA A 235 -27.10 38.36 -31.94
N VAL A 236 -25.94 38.02 -31.36
CA VAL A 236 -24.81 38.94 -31.21
C VAL A 236 -23.53 38.46 -31.90
N VAL A 237 -23.51 37.21 -32.39
CA VAL A 237 -22.43 36.70 -33.24
C VAL A 237 -22.46 37.38 -34.61
N ASN A 238 -21.36 38.05 -34.98
CA ASN A 238 -21.19 38.65 -36.30
C ASN A 238 -20.99 37.58 -37.38
N ASP A 239 -21.47 37.85 -38.59
CA ASP A 239 -21.34 36.94 -39.74
C ASP A 239 -19.88 36.71 -40.18
N ASP A 240 -19.01 37.70 -39.97
CA ASP A 240 -17.58 37.62 -40.29
C ASP A 240 -16.78 36.68 -39.36
N LEU A 241 -17.34 36.31 -38.20
CA LEU A 241 -16.74 35.32 -37.29
C LEU A 241 -17.08 33.88 -37.69
N LEU A 242 -18.15 33.66 -38.47
CA LEU A 242 -18.61 32.31 -38.81
C LEU A 242 -17.54 31.46 -39.52
N PRO A 243 -16.78 32.00 -40.51
CA PRO A 243 -15.68 31.25 -41.13
C PRO A 243 -14.58 30.87 -40.13
N LEU A 244 -14.25 31.74 -39.18
CA LEU A 244 -13.22 31.48 -38.16
C LEU A 244 -13.68 30.35 -37.23
N ILE A 245 -14.92 30.41 -36.77
CA ILE A 245 -15.51 29.37 -35.91
C ILE A 245 -15.56 28.03 -36.65
N ARG A 246 -15.91 28.05 -37.94
CA ARG A 246 -15.90 26.86 -38.79
C ARG A 246 -14.50 26.26 -38.91
N ALA A 247 -13.49 27.11 -39.13
CA ALA A 247 -12.10 26.71 -39.32
C ALA A 247 -11.42 26.25 -38.01
N CYS A 248 -11.91 26.68 -36.85
CA CYS A 248 -11.36 26.28 -35.56
C CYS A 248 -11.32 24.75 -35.44
N PRO A 249 -10.13 24.15 -35.23
CA PRO A 249 -10.00 22.71 -35.12
C PRO A 249 -10.65 22.23 -33.82
N LEU A 250 -11.23 21.04 -33.88
CA LEU A 250 -11.67 20.30 -32.71
C LEU A 250 -10.68 19.17 -32.47
N GLY A 251 -10.44 18.84 -31.20
CA GLY A 251 -9.75 17.60 -30.86
C GLY A 251 -10.53 16.40 -31.37
N GLU A 252 -9.82 15.34 -31.75
CA GLU A 252 -10.49 14.06 -31.95
C GLU A 252 -11.22 13.69 -30.67
N PRO A 253 -12.47 13.22 -30.75
CA PRO A 253 -13.08 12.61 -29.59
C PRO A 253 -12.13 11.52 -29.12
N GLY A 254 -11.54 11.73 -27.95
CA GLY A 254 -10.85 10.66 -27.26
C GLY A 254 -11.78 9.45 -27.30
N PRO A 255 -11.25 8.24 -27.60
CA PRO A 255 -12.06 7.06 -27.71
C PRO A 255 -13.09 7.03 -26.57
N ALA A 256 -14.37 6.77 -26.89
CA ALA A 256 -15.39 6.45 -25.88
C ALA A 256 -14.75 5.49 -24.87
N PRO A 257 -14.85 5.71 -23.54
CA PRO A 257 -13.96 5.17 -22.52
C PRO A 257 -13.55 3.77 -22.95
N THR A 258 -12.37 3.71 -23.59
CA THR A 258 -11.81 2.44 -23.95
C THR A 258 -11.60 1.78 -22.62
N GLY A 259 -11.96 0.50 -22.54
CA GLY A 259 -11.71 -0.35 -21.39
C GLY A 259 -10.22 -0.47 -21.15
N VAL A 260 -9.59 0.65 -20.78
CA VAL A 260 -8.31 0.73 -20.11
C VAL A 260 -8.64 0.11 -18.78
N LYS A 261 -8.47 -1.20 -18.80
CA LYS A 261 -8.41 -1.99 -17.62
C LYS A 261 -7.33 -1.35 -16.75
N VAL A 262 -7.57 -1.28 -15.46
CA VAL A 262 -6.59 -0.86 -14.47
C VAL A 262 -6.64 -1.91 -13.39
N GLU A 263 -5.49 -2.41 -13.01
CA GLU A 263 -5.41 -3.45 -12.00
C GLU A 263 -5.17 -2.81 -10.64
N VAL A 264 -5.95 -3.23 -9.66
CA VAL A 264 -5.73 -2.86 -8.26
C VAL A 264 -4.39 -3.41 -7.78
N VAL A 265 -3.56 -2.54 -7.23
CA VAL A 265 -2.28 -2.86 -6.60
C VAL A 265 -2.36 -2.34 -5.16
N SER A 266 -2.95 -3.15 -4.30
CA SER A 266 -3.07 -2.93 -2.86
C SER A 266 -2.69 -4.21 -2.10
N PRO A 267 -1.50 -4.81 -2.36
CA PRO A 267 -1.15 -6.14 -1.84
C PRO A 267 -1.00 -6.17 -0.32
N GLU A 268 -0.73 -5.03 0.30
CA GLU A 268 -0.61 -4.91 1.76
C GLU A 268 -1.97 -4.94 2.47
N VAL A 269 -3.00 -4.35 1.84
CA VAL A 269 -4.36 -4.24 2.42
C VAL A 269 -5.28 -5.34 1.87
N GLY A 270 -4.91 -5.96 0.75
CA GLY A 270 -5.66 -7.03 0.07
C GLY A 270 -6.89 -6.54 -0.69
N TYR A 271 -7.22 -5.25 -0.57
CA TYR A 271 -8.33 -4.61 -1.26
C TYR A 271 -8.10 -3.12 -1.45
N LEU A 272 -8.87 -2.53 -2.35
CA LEU A 272 -8.96 -1.08 -2.55
C LEU A 272 -10.40 -0.64 -2.31
N ASN A 273 -10.55 0.39 -1.48
CA ASN A 273 -11.85 0.98 -1.20
C ASN A 273 -12.33 1.74 -2.45
N VAL A 274 -13.49 1.36 -2.96
CA VAL A 274 -14.23 2.10 -3.97
C VAL A 274 -15.12 3.10 -3.24
N ARG A 275 -14.96 4.38 -3.53
CA ARG A 275 -15.58 5.47 -2.78
C ARG A 275 -16.54 6.29 -3.64
N PRO A 276 -17.55 6.94 -3.03
CA PRO A 276 -18.52 7.75 -3.79
C PRO A 276 -17.91 9.04 -4.33
N THR A 277 -16.86 9.54 -3.67
CA THR A 277 -16.05 10.70 -4.05
C THR A 277 -14.57 10.31 -4.01
N PRO A 278 -13.69 11.05 -4.70
CA PRO A 278 -12.21 10.90 -4.65
C PRO A 278 -11.58 11.31 -3.30
N SER A 279 -12.20 10.94 -2.19
CA SER A 279 -11.83 11.43 -0.88
C SER A 279 -12.05 10.34 0.14
N THR A 280 -11.27 10.37 1.20
CA THR A 280 -11.45 9.46 2.34
C THR A 280 -12.51 9.93 3.34
N GLU A 281 -13.14 11.10 3.11
CA GLU A 281 -14.13 11.71 4.01
C GLU A 281 -15.43 10.91 4.14
N GLN A 282 -15.85 10.20 3.08
CA GLN A 282 -17.05 9.36 3.10
C GLN A 282 -16.69 7.87 3.17
N PRO A 283 -17.53 7.04 3.82
CA PRO A 283 -17.30 5.60 3.87
C PRO A 283 -17.29 4.98 2.45
N PRO A 284 -16.53 3.89 2.23
CA PRO A 284 -16.49 3.19 0.94
C PRO A 284 -17.86 2.64 0.51
N ILE A 285 -18.16 2.69 -0.80
CA ILE A 285 -19.31 2.02 -1.43
C ILE A 285 -19.12 0.51 -1.36
N THR A 286 -17.94 0.06 -1.76
CA THR A 286 -17.55 -1.35 -1.78
C THR A 286 -16.02 -1.45 -1.69
N ARG A 287 -15.53 -2.68 -1.64
CA ARG A 287 -14.11 -3.01 -1.71
C ARG A 287 -13.91 -3.90 -2.92
N VAL A 288 -12.80 -3.70 -3.61
CA VAL A 288 -12.34 -4.58 -4.68
C VAL A 288 -11.03 -5.20 -4.26
N ASP A 289 -10.89 -6.51 -4.46
CA ASP A 289 -9.70 -7.23 -4.02
C ASP A 289 -8.46 -6.76 -4.80
N ASP A 290 -7.29 -6.93 -4.20
CA ASP A 290 -6.01 -6.78 -4.87
C ASP A 290 -5.94 -7.65 -6.14
N GLY A 291 -5.31 -7.14 -7.20
CA GLY A 291 -5.30 -7.79 -8.51
C GLY A 291 -6.62 -7.71 -9.28
N THR A 292 -7.70 -7.14 -8.71
CA THR A 292 -8.95 -6.96 -9.44
C THR A 292 -8.72 -5.99 -10.59
N VAL A 293 -9.11 -6.42 -11.79
CA VAL A 293 -9.07 -5.59 -12.98
C VAL A 293 -10.36 -4.78 -13.08
N LEU A 294 -10.23 -3.46 -12.99
CA LEU A 294 -11.33 -2.50 -13.05
C LEU A 294 -11.39 -1.84 -14.42
N ASP A 295 -12.58 -1.48 -14.86
CA ASP A 295 -12.74 -0.62 -16.03
C ASP A 295 -12.51 0.83 -15.61
N ALA A 296 -11.45 1.47 -16.09
CA ALA A 296 -11.30 2.90 -15.91
C ALA A 296 -12.37 3.63 -16.75
N LEU A 297 -13.06 4.57 -16.12
CA LEU A 297 -14.13 5.36 -16.74
C LEU A 297 -13.64 6.76 -17.17
N GLU A 298 -12.33 6.91 -17.30
CA GLU A 298 -11.65 8.13 -17.75
C GLU A 298 -10.93 7.88 -19.09
N THR A 299 -10.42 8.93 -19.74
CA THR A 299 -9.69 8.79 -21.02
C THR A 299 -8.36 8.06 -20.82
N GLU A 300 -7.88 7.30 -21.80
CA GLU A 300 -6.61 6.58 -21.70
C GLU A 300 -5.42 7.48 -21.31
N TRP A 301 -5.33 8.67 -21.91
CA TRP A 301 -4.35 9.68 -21.51
C TRP A 301 -4.50 10.07 -20.04
N ALA A 302 -5.72 10.27 -19.53
CA ALA A 302 -5.97 10.68 -18.14
C ALA A 302 -5.69 9.54 -17.17
N VAL A 303 -6.06 8.31 -17.55
CA VAL A 303 -5.72 7.09 -16.82
C VAL A 303 -4.20 6.96 -16.74
N ARG A 304 -3.48 7.01 -17.87
CA ARG A 304 -2.01 6.98 -17.93
C ARG A 304 -1.34 8.12 -17.15
N ALA A 305 -1.97 9.28 -17.10
CA ALA A 305 -1.48 10.43 -16.34
C ALA A 305 -1.77 10.36 -14.83
N LYS A 306 -2.68 9.49 -14.36
CA LYS A 306 -3.09 9.41 -12.95
C LYS A 306 -2.67 8.11 -12.26
N VAL A 307 -2.68 7.00 -12.99
CA VAL A 307 -2.28 5.67 -12.51
C VAL A 307 -0.88 5.74 -11.90
N GLY A 308 -0.72 5.18 -10.70
CA GLY A 308 0.50 5.20 -9.91
C GLY A 308 0.89 6.57 -9.32
N ARG A 309 0.06 7.62 -9.45
CA ARG A 309 0.38 8.95 -8.91
C ARG A 309 -0.33 9.21 -7.59
N GLU A 310 0.47 9.45 -6.54
CA GLU A 310 0.00 9.81 -5.20
C GLU A 310 -0.89 11.06 -5.25
N GLY A 311 -1.98 11.03 -4.48
CA GLY A 311 -2.99 12.09 -4.44
C GLY A 311 -3.94 12.13 -5.65
N GLN A 312 -3.73 11.34 -6.71
CA GLN A 312 -4.65 11.26 -7.83
C GLN A 312 -5.72 10.19 -7.60
N TRP A 313 -6.95 10.47 -8.05
CA TRP A 313 -8.05 9.52 -8.01
C TRP A 313 -8.52 9.19 -9.40
N LEU A 314 -8.91 7.94 -9.59
CA LEU A 314 -9.41 7.43 -10.85
C LEU A 314 -10.84 6.94 -10.68
N ARG A 315 -11.72 7.38 -11.58
CA ARG A 315 -13.07 6.83 -11.68
C ARG A 315 -13.01 5.46 -12.33
N ILE A 316 -13.65 4.48 -11.70
CA ILE A 316 -13.63 3.08 -12.14
C ILE A 316 -15.04 2.47 -12.12
N ARG A 317 -15.18 1.33 -12.80
CA ARG A 317 -16.26 0.36 -12.64
C ARG A 317 -15.66 -0.99 -12.27
N THR A 318 -16.19 -1.59 -11.22
CA THR A 318 -15.81 -2.92 -10.71
C THR A 318 -16.43 -4.04 -11.57
N PRO A 319 -15.95 -5.30 -11.47
CA PRO A 319 -16.51 -6.43 -12.22
C PRO A 319 -17.98 -6.71 -11.95
N ASP A 320 -18.47 -6.40 -10.74
CA ASP A 320 -19.88 -6.54 -10.35
C ASP A 320 -20.76 -5.37 -10.82
N GLY A 321 -20.19 -4.40 -11.54
CA GLY A 321 -20.90 -3.26 -12.13
C GLY A 321 -20.97 -2.02 -11.24
N THR A 322 -20.39 -2.04 -10.04
CA THR A 322 -20.34 -0.90 -9.13
C THR A 322 -19.40 0.19 -9.65
N GLU A 323 -19.87 1.44 -9.72
CA GLU A 323 -19.02 2.59 -10.08
C GLU A 323 -18.60 3.39 -8.86
N GLY A 324 -17.37 3.90 -8.88
CA GLY A 324 -16.89 4.83 -7.86
C GLY A 324 -15.48 5.32 -8.16
N TYR A 325 -14.84 5.91 -7.17
CA TYR A 325 -13.48 6.40 -7.23
C TYR A 325 -12.57 5.52 -6.42
N VAL A 326 -11.41 5.26 -6.98
CA VAL A 326 -10.33 4.60 -6.26
C VAL A 326 -9.11 5.49 -6.33
N ALA A 327 -8.27 5.38 -5.30
CA ALA A 327 -7.00 6.05 -5.26
C ALA A 327 -6.11 5.52 -6.40
N ALA A 328 -5.75 6.38 -7.35
CA ALA A 328 -5.04 6.00 -8.57
C ALA A 328 -3.61 5.51 -8.31
N TRP A 329 -3.05 5.84 -7.14
CA TRP A 329 -1.75 5.32 -6.69
C TRP A 329 -1.78 3.84 -6.26
N TYR A 330 -2.96 3.26 -6.09
CA TYR A 330 -3.17 1.81 -5.93
C TYR A 330 -3.64 1.16 -7.24
N LEU A 331 -3.37 1.79 -8.39
CA LEU A 331 -3.69 1.23 -9.69
C LEU A 331 -2.42 1.10 -10.53
N ARG A 332 -2.40 0.11 -11.43
CA ARG A 332 -1.49 0.03 -12.57
C ARG A 332 -2.27 -0.18 -13.87
N LEU A 333 -1.66 0.13 -15.01
CA LEU A 333 -2.19 -0.30 -16.30
C LEU A 333 -1.82 -1.78 -16.49
N PRO A 334 -2.76 -2.66 -16.84
CA PRO A 334 -2.46 -3.99 -17.33
C PRO A 334 -1.80 -3.82 -18.69
N GLU A 335 -0.61 -4.37 -18.84
CA GLU A 335 0.14 -4.28 -20.08
C GLU A 335 -0.51 -5.15 -21.17
N GLU A 336 -0.60 -4.60 -22.38
CA GLU A 336 -0.68 -5.47 -23.55
C GLU A 336 0.62 -6.28 -23.60
N PRO A 337 0.56 -7.60 -23.88
CA PRO A 337 1.75 -8.44 -23.91
C PRO A 337 2.64 -7.98 -25.07
N VAL A 338 3.61 -7.12 -24.76
CA VAL A 338 4.79 -6.94 -25.61
C VAL A 338 5.50 -8.30 -25.57
N GLU A 339 5.70 -8.92 -26.74
CA GLU A 339 6.60 -10.06 -26.84
C GLU A 339 7.93 -9.68 -26.19
N ALA A 340 8.38 -10.46 -25.21
CA ALA A 340 9.60 -10.24 -24.46
C ALA A 340 10.80 -10.10 -25.42
N GLY A 341 11.16 -8.86 -25.72
CA GLY A 341 12.17 -8.51 -26.71
C GLY A 341 13.50 -8.34 -26.02
N VAL A 342 14.16 -9.47 -25.71
CA VAL A 342 15.49 -9.59 -25.10
C VAL A 342 15.51 -9.52 -23.57
N GLN A 343 16.10 -10.55 -22.98
CA GLN A 343 16.35 -10.61 -21.55
C GLN A 343 17.60 -9.81 -21.19
N VAL A 344 17.60 -9.20 -20.01
CA VAL A 344 18.72 -8.44 -19.47
C VAL A 344 19.06 -8.96 -18.08
N GLU A 345 20.34 -8.97 -17.74
CA GLU A 345 20.83 -9.45 -16.44
C GLU A 345 21.32 -8.27 -15.59
N VAL A 346 20.98 -8.30 -14.30
CA VAL A 346 21.38 -7.27 -13.33
C VAL A 346 22.89 -7.33 -13.01
N VAL A 347 23.54 -6.24 -13.39
CA VAL A 347 24.90 -5.68 -13.23
C VAL A 347 25.31 -5.01 -11.91
N SER A 348 25.03 -5.50 -10.71
CA SER A 348 25.23 -4.77 -9.43
C SER A 348 26.06 -5.52 -8.35
N PRO A 349 27.32 -5.92 -8.63
CA PRO A 349 28.06 -6.85 -7.78
C PRO A 349 28.53 -6.26 -6.44
N GLU A 350 28.62 -4.93 -6.34
CA GLU A 350 29.05 -4.25 -5.12
C GLU A 350 27.91 -4.12 -4.11
N VAL A 351 26.75 -3.67 -4.60
CA VAL A 351 25.52 -3.40 -3.82
C VAL A 351 24.69 -4.67 -3.61
N GLY A 352 24.77 -5.63 -4.53
CA GLY A 352 24.11 -6.94 -4.44
C GLY A 352 22.67 -6.97 -4.95
N PHE A 353 22.08 -5.82 -5.26
CA PHE A 353 20.73 -5.69 -5.80
C PHE A 353 20.60 -4.47 -6.71
N LEU A 354 19.50 -4.40 -7.45
CA LEU A 354 19.06 -3.26 -8.25
C LEU A 354 17.62 -2.91 -7.87
N ASN A 355 17.39 -1.62 -7.65
CA ASN A 355 16.06 -1.08 -7.35
C ASN A 355 15.21 -1.06 -8.62
N VAL A 356 14.07 -1.74 -8.60
CA VAL A 356 12.99 -1.60 -9.58
C VAL A 356 12.09 -0.47 -9.11
N ARG A 357 11.84 0.53 -9.96
CA ARG A 357 11.19 1.78 -9.55
C ARG A 357 9.92 2.03 -10.34
N PRO A 358 8.95 2.77 -9.77
CA PRO A 358 7.70 3.05 -10.47
C PRO A 358 7.88 4.06 -11.63
N THR A 359 8.97 4.82 -11.60
CA THR A 359 9.32 5.81 -12.62
C THR A 359 10.83 5.75 -12.89
N PRO A 360 11.30 6.22 -14.06
CA PRO A 360 12.73 6.29 -14.39
C PRO A 360 13.45 7.41 -13.64
N SER A 361 13.36 7.41 -12.30
CA SER A 361 13.90 8.42 -11.39
C SER A 361 14.25 7.79 -10.05
N THR A 362 15.22 8.36 -9.34
CA THR A 362 15.59 7.97 -7.97
C THR A 362 14.75 8.65 -6.89
N GLU A 363 13.85 9.57 -7.24
CA GLU A 363 13.08 10.40 -6.30
C GLU A 363 12.01 9.62 -5.51
N ARG A 364 11.49 8.52 -6.08
CA ARG A 364 10.51 7.66 -5.41
C ARG A 364 11.14 6.40 -4.85
N PRO A 365 10.64 5.85 -3.72
CA PRO A 365 11.04 4.53 -3.25
C PRO A 365 10.91 3.45 -4.33
N PRO A 366 11.77 2.43 -4.32
CA PRO A 366 11.64 1.29 -5.23
C PRO A 366 10.33 0.52 -5.00
N LEU A 367 9.73 0.02 -6.08
CA LEU A 367 8.64 -0.97 -6.06
C LEU A 367 9.11 -2.29 -5.45
N THR A 368 10.32 -2.71 -5.82
CA THR A 368 10.98 -3.90 -5.30
C THR A 368 12.48 -3.81 -5.54
N ARG A 369 13.23 -4.76 -5.00
CA ARG A 369 14.64 -4.97 -5.30
C ARG A 369 14.78 -6.31 -5.99
N VAL A 370 15.59 -6.33 -7.03
CA VAL A 370 16.02 -7.56 -7.70
C VAL A 370 17.48 -7.78 -7.43
N ASP A 371 17.86 -8.99 -7.04
CA ASP A 371 19.26 -9.27 -6.71
C ASP A 371 20.15 -9.14 -7.95
N ASP A 372 21.43 -8.89 -7.74
CA ASP A 372 22.41 -9.00 -8.83
C ASP A 372 22.36 -10.40 -9.47
N GLY A 373 22.48 -10.42 -10.80
CA GLY A 373 22.33 -11.60 -11.63
C GLY A 373 20.88 -11.92 -12.01
N THR A 374 19.89 -11.19 -11.48
CA THR A 374 18.48 -11.39 -11.87
C THR A 374 18.35 -11.20 -13.36
N VAL A 375 17.74 -12.18 -14.03
CA VAL A 375 17.32 -12.06 -15.41
C VAL A 375 15.95 -11.41 -15.43
N LEU A 376 15.85 -10.29 -16.12
CA LEU A 376 14.65 -9.49 -16.27
C LEU A 376 14.21 -9.57 -17.73
N ASP A 377 12.91 -9.65 -17.95
CA ASP A 377 12.36 -9.50 -19.29
C ASP A 377 12.31 -8.00 -19.59
N ALA A 378 12.99 -7.56 -20.65
CA ALA A 378 12.82 -6.18 -21.09
C ALA A 378 11.46 -6.05 -21.79
N LEU A 379 10.72 -5.01 -21.42
CA LEU A 379 9.38 -4.70 -21.96
C LEU A 379 9.45 -3.56 -22.98
N GLU A 380 10.60 -3.44 -23.65
CA GLU A 380 10.86 -2.50 -24.72
C GLU A 380 11.35 -3.28 -25.95
N THR A 381 11.41 -2.64 -27.12
CA THR A 381 11.93 -3.30 -28.33
C THR A 381 13.41 -3.64 -28.19
N GLU A 382 13.87 -4.73 -28.82
CA GLU A 382 15.27 -5.15 -28.80
C GLU A 382 16.23 -4.02 -29.17
N GLU A 383 15.91 -3.21 -30.18
CA GLU A 383 16.75 -2.06 -30.56
C GLU A 383 16.84 -1.01 -29.44
N ALA A 384 15.73 -0.74 -28.74
CA ALA A 384 15.70 0.21 -27.62
C ALA A 384 16.49 -0.31 -26.42
N VAL A 385 16.35 -1.60 -26.12
CA VAL A 385 17.11 -2.30 -25.07
C VAL A 385 18.62 -2.18 -25.35
N ARG A 386 19.06 -2.60 -26.53
CA ARG A 386 20.48 -2.55 -26.93
C ARG A 386 21.05 -1.13 -26.94
N ALA A 387 20.25 -0.12 -27.22
CA ALA A 387 20.68 1.28 -27.20
C ALA A 387 20.88 1.85 -25.78
N LYS A 388 20.23 1.27 -24.75
CA LYS A 388 20.22 1.78 -23.38
C LYS A 388 21.10 0.98 -22.41
N VAL A 389 21.12 -0.34 -22.54
CA VAL A 389 21.83 -1.27 -21.63
C VAL A 389 23.31 -0.90 -21.46
N GLY A 390 23.80 -0.93 -20.21
CA GLY A 390 25.16 -0.57 -19.83
C GLY A 390 25.46 0.93 -19.80
N ARG A 391 24.50 1.81 -20.10
CA ARG A 391 24.69 3.26 -20.12
C ARG A 391 24.17 3.94 -18.85
N GLU A 392 24.91 4.92 -18.37
CA GLU A 392 24.56 5.72 -17.20
C GLU A 392 23.45 6.73 -17.49
N GLY A 393 22.61 6.98 -16.48
CA GLY A 393 21.51 7.96 -16.56
C GLY A 393 20.35 7.55 -17.47
N ARG A 394 20.35 6.30 -17.96
CA ARG A 394 19.26 5.72 -18.75
C ARG A 394 18.49 4.69 -17.91
N TRP A 395 17.25 4.46 -18.30
CA TRP A 395 16.33 3.57 -17.61
C TRP A 395 15.68 2.64 -18.61
N LEU A 396 15.50 1.39 -18.19
CA LEU A 396 14.83 0.36 -18.97
C LEU A 396 13.59 -0.09 -18.23
N TYR A 397 12.50 -0.22 -18.97
CA TYR A 397 11.28 -0.82 -18.46
C TYR A 397 11.36 -2.34 -18.55
N ILE A 398 11.14 -3.02 -17.42
CA ILE A 398 11.38 -4.45 -17.26
C ILE A 398 10.26 -5.13 -16.50
N ARG A 399 10.16 -6.46 -16.65
CA ARG A 399 9.39 -7.37 -15.79
C ARG A 399 10.36 -8.29 -15.05
N THR A 400 10.19 -8.36 -13.74
CA THR A 400 10.95 -9.27 -12.86
C THR A 400 10.43 -10.71 -12.96
N PRO A 401 11.19 -11.72 -12.51
CA PRO A 401 10.71 -13.11 -12.44
C PRO A 401 9.44 -13.31 -11.60
N ASP A 402 9.20 -12.41 -10.65
CA ASP A 402 8.01 -12.38 -9.79
C ASP A 402 6.83 -11.60 -10.43
N GLY A 403 6.94 -11.19 -11.70
CA GLY A 403 5.89 -10.49 -12.44
C GLY A 403 5.74 -9.01 -12.08
N ILE A 404 6.64 -8.45 -11.26
CA ILE A 404 6.66 -7.02 -10.95
C ILE A 404 7.27 -6.27 -12.12
N GLU A 405 6.58 -5.26 -12.62
CA GLU A 405 7.03 -4.40 -13.72
C GLU A 405 7.50 -3.05 -13.18
N GLY A 406 8.53 -2.48 -13.80
CA GLY A 406 9.04 -1.18 -13.38
C GLY A 406 10.31 -0.77 -14.13
N TYR A 407 10.89 0.34 -13.71
CA TYR A 407 12.08 0.92 -14.32
C TYR A 407 13.33 0.60 -13.51
N VAL A 408 14.38 0.17 -14.19
CA VAL A 408 15.70 -0.07 -13.61
C VAL A 408 16.76 0.78 -14.31
N ALA A 409 17.77 1.22 -13.56
CA ALA A 409 18.87 2.00 -14.11
C ALA A 409 19.78 1.12 -14.97
N THR A 410 19.99 1.50 -16.23
CA THR A 410 20.60 0.62 -17.24
C THR A 410 22.10 0.43 -17.08
N GLN A 411 22.81 1.29 -16.33
CA GLN A 411 24.24 1.06 -16.04
C GLN A 411 24.48 -0.22 -15.25
N TYR A 412 23.45 -0.72 -14.56
CA TYR A 412 23.47 -1.99 -13.85
C TYR A 412 22.78 -3.10 -14.65
N LEU A 413 22.80 -3.03 -15.97
CA LEU A 413 22.28 -4.08 -16.84
C LEU A 413 23.32 -4.50 -17.87
N ARG A 414 23.33 -5.78 -18.22
CA ARG A 414 23.91 -6.31 -19.46
C ARG A 414 22.86 -7.09 -20.23
N LEU A 415 23.07 -7.26 -21.54
CA LEU A 415 22.24 -8.19 -22.31
C LEU A 415 22.44 -9.60 -21.73
N HIS A 416 21.33 -10.27 -21.45
CA HIS A 416 21.40 -11.67 -21.06
C HIS A 416 21.68 -12.47 -22.33
N GLU A 417 22.93 -12.86 -22.51
CA GLU A 417 23.22 -14.00 -23.36
C GLU A 417 22.73 -15.22 -22.59
N GLU A 418 21.77 -15.97 -23.17
CA GLU A 418 21.31 -17.23 -22.59
C GLU A 418 22.56 -18.03 -22.23
N ALA A 419 22.83 -18.14 -20.92
CA ALA A 419 23.61 -19.25 -20.45
C ALA A 419 22.88 -20.50 -20.96
N PRO A 420 23.59 -21.45 -21.59
CA PRO A 420 22.92 -22.58 -22.23
C PRO A 420 21.92 -23.20 -21.25
N PRO A 421 20.72 -23.61 -21.72
CA PRO A 421 19.74 -24.25 -20.86
C PRO A 421 20.40 -25.39 -20.08
N GLY A 422 20.43 -25.31 -18.74
CA GLY A 422 21.09 -26.32 -17.91
C GLY A 422 21.96 -25.85 -16.74
N GLY A 423 21.95 -24.56 -16.37
CA GLY A 423 22.59 -24.12 -15.12
C GLY A 423 21.96 -24.81 -13.89
N PRO A 424 22.75 -25.29 -12.90
CA PRO A 424 22.22 -25.95 -11.71
C PRO A 424 21.29 -25.01 -10.91
N ILE A 425 20.14 -25.53 -10.46
CA ILE A 425 19.17 -24.82 -9.61
C ILE A 425 19.29 -25.35 -8.18
N PRO A 426 20.19 -24.80 -7.33
CA PRO A 426 20.40 -25.29 -5.97
C PRO A 426 19.28 -24.89 -5.00
N TYR A 427 18.51 -23.85 -5.35
CA TYR A 427 17.43 -23.31 -4.54
C TYR A 427 16.18 -23.06 -5.37
N LEU A 428 15.04 -23.27 -4.73
CA LEU A 428 13.71 -22.96 -5.24
C LEU A 428 13.07 -21.93 -4.34
N VAL A 429 12.14 -21.15 -4.89
CA VAL A 429 11.25 -20.29 -4.11
C VAL A 429 9.81 -20.78 -4.27
N VAL A 430 9.08 -20.86 -3.15
CA VAL A 430 7.65 -21.16 -3.16
C VAL A 430 6.89 -20.01 -3.83
N HIS A 431 5.94 -20.36 -4.68
CA HIS A 431 5.07 -19.42 -5.38
C HIS A 431 3.63 -19.91 -5.27
N SER A 432 3.03 -19.66 -4.10
CA SER A 432 1.68 -20.05 -3.73
C SER A 432 1.19 -19.21 -2.55
N ALA A 433 0.14 -18.40 -2.76
CA ALA A 433 -0.41 -17.51 -1.74
C ALA A 433 -0.90 -18.25 -0.47
N ILE A 434 -1.30 -19.52 -0.60
CA ILE A 434 -1.73 -20.37 0.53
C ILE A 434 -0.60 -21.25 1.09
N GLY A 435 0.64 -21.01 0.66
CA GLY A 435 1.79 -21.85 0.96
C GLY A 435 1.78 -23.18 0.19
N LEU A 436 2.69 -24.08 0.58
CA LEU A 436 2.93 -25.33 -0.11
C LEU A 436 3.16 -26.48 0.87
N ASN A 437 2.47 -27.59 0.63
CA ASN A 437 2.65 -28.81 1.40
C ASN A 437 3.94 -29.53 0.98
N VAL A 438 4.77 -29.88 1.97
CA VAL A 438 5.90 -30.80 1.81
C VAL A 438 5.44 -32.20 2.16
N ARG A 439 5.71 -33.15 1.27
CA ARG A 439 5.16 -34.51 1.35
C ARG A 439 6.26 -35.57 1.49
N PRO A 440 5.95 -36.72 2.10
CA PRO A 440 6.95 -37.77 2.32
C PRO A 440 7.34 -38.49 1.02
N ASN A 441 6.46 -38.50 0.01
CA ASN A 441 6.66 -39.13 -1.29
C ASN A 441 6.20 -38.23 -2.45
N PRO A 442 6.60 -38.55 -3.71
CA PRO A 442 6.09 -37.92 -4.93
C PRO A 442 4.60 -38.23 -5.20
N GLY A 443 3.68 -37.61 -4.47
CA GLY A 443 2.25 -37.87 -4.63
C GLY A 443 1.40 -37.17 -3.59
N THR A 444 0.08 -37.30 -3.72
CA THR A 444 -0.92 -36.75 -2.76
C THR A 444 -1.62 -37.85 -1.97
N ASP A 445 -1.14 -39.08 -2.05
CA ASP A 445 -1.68 -40.29 -1.42
C ASP A 445 -1.43 -40.34 0.09
N LEU A 446 -0.33 -39.74 0.56
CA LEU A 446 -0.01 -39.62 1.98
C LEU A 446 -0.23 -38.20 2.49
N PRO A 447 -0.58 -38.02 3.78
CA PRO A 447 -0.72 -36.69 4.38
C PRO A 447 0.61 -35.90 4.30
N PRO A 448 0.53 -34.57 4.25
CA PRO A 448 1.73 -33.73 4.30
C PRO A 448 2.46 -33.91 5.63
N ILE A 449 3.79 -33.87 5.57
CA ILE A 449 4.68 -33.92 6.75
C ILE A 449 5.05 -32.52 7.23
N TRP A 450 4.88 -31.51 6.38
CA TRP A 450 5.18 -30.12 6.70
C TRP A 450 4.43 -29.16 5.77
N HIS A 451 4.29 -27.91 6.18
CA HIS A 451 3.72 -26.83 5.36
C HIS A 451 4.65 -25.61 5.41
N VAL A 452 4.95 -25.06 4.24
CA VAL A 452 5.78 -23.85 4.08
C VAL A 452 4.94 -22.70 3.53
N VAL A 453 5.18 -21.47 4.01
CA VAL A 453 4.49 -20.27 3.52
C VAL A 453 4.98 -19.85 2.13
N ASP A 454 4.27 -18.93 1.49
CA ASP A 454 4.71 -18.32 0.22
C ASP A 454 6.12 -17.73 0.33
N LYS A 455 6.82 -17.61 -0.80
CA LYS A 455 8.19 -17.06 -0.90
C LYS A 455 9.27 -17.76 -0.07
N THR A 456 8.94 -18.84 0.64
CA THR A 456 9.93 -19.67 1.35
C THR A 456 10.98 -20.18 0.37
N THR A 457 12.26 -19.99 0.70
CA THR A 457 13.37 -20.54 -0.09
C THR A 457 13.67 -21.98 0.35
N LEU A 458 13.60 -22.92 -0.60
CA LEU A 458 13.81 -24.34 -0.40
C LEU A 458 15.14 -24.77 -1.01
N LYS A 459 15.92 -25.57 -0.29
CA LYS A 459 17.15 -26.17 -0.82
C LYS A 459 16.80 -27.41 -1.63
N VAL A 460 17.32 -27.53 -2.84
CA VAL A 460 17.18 -28.73 -3.67
C VAL A 460 18.07 -29.86 -3.14
N LEU A 461 17.51 -31.08 -3.05
CA LEU A 461 18.22 -32.27 -2.58
C LEU A 461 18.45 -33.34 -3.68
N GLU A 462 18.01 -33.08 -4.90
CA GLU A 462 18.31 -33.90 -6.08
C GLU A 462 19.30 -33.17 -7.01
N ASP A 463 19.63 -33.77 -8.16
CA ASP A 463 20.57 -33.19 -9.13
C ASP A 463 20.10 -31.80 -9.60
N PRO A 464 20.76 -30.70 -9.17
CA PRO A 464 20.31 -29.34 -9.47
C PRO A 464 20.26 -29.03 -10.96
N ALA A 465 21.08 -29.71 -11.78
CA ALA A 465 21.09 -29.53 -13.23
C ALA A 465 19.82 -30.05 -13.91
N LYS A 466 19.10 -30.99 -13.27
CA LYS A 466 17.88 -31.62 -13.81
C LYS A 466 16.59 -30.98 -13.30
N VAL A 467 16.67 -30.13 -12.27
CA VAL A 467 15.49 -29.52 -11.65
C VAL A 467 14.75 -28.57 -12.61
N GLY A 468 15.47 -27.96 -13.56
CA GLY A 468 14.86 -27.09 -14.58
C GLY A 468 13.74 -27.77 -15.37
N ASP A 469 13.84 -29.10 -15.58
CA ASP A 469 12.83 -29.88 -16.29
C ASP A 469 11.55 -30.15 -15.49
N LYS A 470 11.52 -29.77 -14.20
CA LYS A 470 10.42 -30.00 -13.27
C LYS A 470 9.76 -28.70 -12.79
N VAL A 471 10.52 -27.60 -12.69
CA VAL A 471 10.00 -26.29 -12.27
C VAL A 471 8.88 -25.82 -13.21
N GLY A 472 7.78 -25.33 -12.64
CA GLY A 472 6.58 -24.89 -13.36
C GLY A 472 5.73 -26.02 -13.95
N LYS A 473 6.06 -27.28 -13.68
CA LYS A 473 5.37 -28.47 -14.24
C LYS A 473 4.88 -29.38 -13.13
N ASP A 474 3.89 -30.21 -13.44
CA ASP A 474 3.34 -31.22 -12.52
C ASP A 474 4.32 -32.39 -12.31
N ARG A 475 5.45 -32.09 -11.68
CA ARG A 475 6.55 -33.02 -11.39
C ARG A 475 7.10 -32.73 -10.01
N TRP A 476 7.39 -33.78 -9.26
CA TRP A 476 7.87 -33.66 -7.88
C TRP A 476 9.37 -33.41 -7.80
N ILE A 477 9.75 -32.49 -6.90
CA ILE A 477 11.14 -32.10 -6.63
C ILE A 477 11.44 -32.37 -5.17
N ARG A 478 12.56 -33.06 -4.91
CA ARG A 478 13.02 -33.32 -3.53
C ARG A 478 13.73 -32.10 -2.96
N VAL A 479 13.28 -31.65 -1.79
CA VAL A 479 13.70 -30.39 -1.16
C VAL A 479 13.96 -30.53 0.34
N ARG A 480 14.67 -29.54 0.90
CA ARG A 480 14.79 -29.27 2.34
C ARG A 480 14.33 -27.84 2.64
N THR A 481 13.51 -27.68 3.67
CA THR A 481 13.03 -26.36 4.16
C THR A 481 14.06 -25.67 5.06
N PRO A 482 13.91 -24.36 5.35
CA PRO A 482 14.75 -23.65 6.33
C PRO A 482 14.78 -24.30 7.73
N SER A 483 13.67 -24.89 8.14
CA SER A 483 13.47 -25.69 9.35
C SER A 483 13.96 -27.12 9.23
N LEU A 484 14.68 -27.49 8.17
CA LEU A 484 15.34 -28.79 8.02
C LEU A 484 14.38 -29.99 7.85
N HIS A 485 13.12 -29.74 7.49
CA HIS A 485 12.21 -30.76 7.00
C HIS A 485 12.59 -31.16 5.57
N GLU A 486 12.63 -32.46 5.28
CA GLU A 486 12.97 -32.99 3.97
C GLU A 486 11.78 -33.74 3.37
N GLY A 487 11.47 -33.47 2.11
CA GLY A 487 10.38 -34.14 1.42
C GLY A 487 10.29 -33.72 -0.03
N TYR A 488 9.09 -33.82 -0.58
CA TYR A 488 8.78 -33.51 -1.97
C TYR A 488 7.77 -32.37 -2.05
N VAL A 489 8.01 -31.47 -2.99
CA VAL A 489 7.08 -30.41 -3.39
C VAL A 489 6.78 -30.52 -4.88
N ASN A 490 5.60 -30.04 -5.30
CA ASN A 490 5.21 -30.08 -6.70
C ASN A 490 5.79 -28.87 -7.46
N GLY A 491 6.39 -29.15 -8.62
CA GLY A 491 7.03 -28.18 -9.50
C GLY A 491 6.14 -27.03 -9.95
N LEU A 492 4.82 -27.22 -10.03
CA LEU A 492 3.85 -26.17 -10.40
C LEU A 492 3.94 -24.93 -9.51
N TYR A 493 4.21 -25.14 -8.22
CA TYR A 493 4.12 -24.12 -7.17
C TYR A 493 5.49 -23.59 -6.72
N VAL A 494 6.53 -23.83 -7.51
CA VAL A 494 7.88 -23.31 -7.23
C VAL A 494 8.48 -22.63 -8.45
N ARG A 495 9.41 -21.71 -8.19
CA ARG A 495 10.23 -21.05 -9.22
C ARG A 495 11.71 -21.24 -8.93
N ALA A 496 12.54 -21.15 -9.96
CA ALA A 496 13.98 -21.31 -9.83
C ALA A 496 14.57 -20.09 -9.13
N LYS A 497 15.26 -20.28 -8.01
CA LYS A 497 16.06 -19.22 -7.38
C LYS A 497 17.51 -19.41 -7.80
N ARG A 498 17.85 -18.86 -8.97
CA ARG A 498 19.16 -19.02 -9.63
C ARG A 498 20.23 -18.08 -9.08
N LEU A 499 19.82 -17.11 -8.27
CA LEU A 499 20.68 -16.03 -7.79
C LEU A 499 21.46 -16.47 -6.56
N ALA A 500 22.77 -16.21 -6.61
CA ALA A 500 23.64 -16.40 -5.48
C ALA A 500 23.23 -15.43 -4.36
N ASP A 501 23.21 -15.90 -3.11
CA ASP A 501 23.09 -15.00 -1.96
C ASP A 501 24.37 -14.14 -1.87
N LYS A 502 24.20 -12.84 -2.10
CA LYS A 502 25.30 -11.85 -2.07
C LYS A 502 25.35 -11.02 -0.79
N ARG A 503 24.46 -11.29 0.18
CA ARG A 503 24.39 -10.52 1.41
C ARG A 503 25.70 -10.60 2.16
N LYS A 504 26.21 -9.43 2.56
CA LYS A 504 27.50 -9.30 3.25
C LYS A 504 27.26 -9.04 4.73
N PRO A 505 28.19 -9.44 5.62
CA PRO A 505 28.16 -9.01 7.02
C PRO A 505 27.99 -7.50 7.12
N VAL A 506 27.06 -7.05 7.98
CA VAL A 506 26.76 -5.63 8.12
C VAL A 506 27.94 -4.85 8.69
N ASN A 507 28.13 -3.64 8.17
CA ASN A 507 29.04 -2.67 8.75
C ASN A 507 28.31 -1.88 9.85
N ASP A 508 28.74 -2.08 11.10
CA ASP A 508 28.15 -1.48 12.30
C ASP A 508 28.09 0.05 12.24
N ALA A 509 29.12 0.70 11.69
CA ALA A 509 29.18 2.16 11.56
C ALA A 509 28.09 2.76 10.65
N THR A 510 27.34 1.94 9.93
CA THR A 510 26.24 2.37 9.04
C THR A 510 24.86 2.18 9.66
N LEU A 511 24.77 1.64 10.87
CA LEU A 511 23.50 1.39 11.56
C LEU A 511 23.04 2.61 12.36
N PRO A 512 21.73 2.78 12.55
CA PRO A 512 21.19 3.74 13.49
C PRO A 512 21.75 3.51 14.90
N ARG A 513 21.85 4.59 15.67
CA ARG A 513 22.17 4.49 17.09
C ARG A 513 21.09 3.66 17.79
N GLY A 514 21.49 2.76 18.70
CA GLY A 514 20.57 1.84 19.36
C GLY A 514 20.37 0.52 18.60
N GLU A 515 21.14 0.27 17.53
CA GLU A 515 21.26 -1.01 16.84
C GLU A 515 22.71 -1.51 16.83
N CYS A 516 22.92 -2.79 16.54
CA CYS A 516 24.24 -3.42 16.51
C CYS A 516 24.37 -4.43 15.37
N ALA A 517 25.52 -4.48 14.70
CA ALA A 517 25.78 -5.43 13.62
C ALA A 517 26.02 -6.86 14.11
N TRP A 518 26.54 -7.01 15.33
CA TRP A 518 26.84 -8.32 15.92
C TRP A 518 25.63 -8.91 16.63
N ILE A 519 25.48 -10.22 16.57
CA ILE A 519 24.31 -10.91 17.15
C ILE A 519 24.40 -11.12 18.67
N PHE A 520 25.53 -10.78 19.30
CA PHE A 520 25.78 -11.01 20.72
C PHE A 520 24.92 -10.12 21.60
N GLY A 521 24.35 -10.65 22.68
CA GLY A 521 23.61 -9.83 23.61
C GLY A 521 23.15 -10.56 24.86
N ILE A 522 22.66 -9.79 25.83
CA ILE A 522 22.23 -10.29 27.14
C ILE A 522 20.92 -9.61 27.51
N HIS A 523 19.97 -10.39 28.03
CA HIS A 523 18.75 -9.90 28.64
C HIS A 523 19.07 -9.31 30.02
N ALA A 524 18.79 -8.02 30.20
CA ALA A 524 18.93 -7.31 31.47
C ALA A 524 17.62 -7.32 32.25
N ALA A 525 17.71 -7.41 33.58
CA ALA A 525 16.55 -7.68 34.40
C ALA A 525 15.48 -6.58 34.43
N GLY A 526 15.91 -5.33 34.25
CA GLY A 526 15.10 -4.13 34.24
C GLY A 526 16.01 -2.90 34.23
N ALA A 527 15.52 -1.76 33.78
CA ALA A 527 16.37 -0.57 33.55
C ALA A 527 16.97 0.03 34.83
N THR A 528 16.35 -0.24 35.98
CA THR A 528 16.82 0.22 37.29
C THR A 528 17.70 -0.80 38.04
N THR A 529 17.82 -2.02 37.52
CA THR A 529 18.75 -3.01 38.09
C THR A 529 20.18 -2.72 37.66
N PRO A 530 21.20 -2.89 38.53
CA PRO A 530 22.59 -2.82 38.12
C PRO A 530 22.87 -3.93 37.12
N ALA A 531 22.78 -3.61 35.84
CA ALA A 531 23.22 -4.48 34.77
C ALA A 531 24.32 -3.72 34.04
N ASP A 532 25.58 -4.07 34.26
CA ASP A 532 26.66 -3.58 33.43
C ASP A 532 27.60 -4.75 33.09
N PHE A 533 27.29 -5.39 31.97
CA PHE A 533 28.08 -6.48 31.41
C PHE A 533 29.06 -6.01 30.33
N ARG A 534 29.22 -4.70 30.12
CA ARG A 534 30.09 -4.16 29.06
C ARG A 534 31.55 -4.59 29.22
N PHE A 535 31.98 -4.88 30.44
CA PHE A 535 33.31 -5.44 30.71
C PHE A 535 33.57 -6.80 30.03
N LEU A 536 32.53 -7.53 29.63
CA LEU A 536 32.67 -8.76 28.84
C LEU A 536 33.20 -8.50 27.43
N PHE A 537 32.95 -7.30 26.88
CA PHE A 537 33.32 -6.90 25.51
C PHE A 537 34.68 -6.19 25.43
N GLN A 538 35.27 -5.84 26.57
CA GLN A 538 36.56 -5.15 26.62
C GLN A 538 37.65 -5.89 25.83
N GLY A 539 38.37 -5.16 24.99
CA GLY A 539 39.45 -5.70 24.15
C GLY A 539 38.99 -6.49 22.92
N LYS A 540 37.68 -6.63 22.66
CA LYS A 540 37.17 -7.38 21.49
C LYS A 540 36.91 -6.51 20.25
N ASN A 541 36.89 -5.18 20.41
CA ASN A 541 36.52 -4.22 19.36
C ASN A 541 35.14 -4.51 18.73
N LYS A 542 34.17 -4.84 19.60
CA LYS A 542 32.78 -5.19 19.28
C LYS A 542 31.87 -4.70 20.40
N THR A 543 30.61 -4.45 20.08
CA THR A 543 29.52 -4.23 21.05
C THR A 543 28.52 -5.39 20.93
N GLY A 544 27.32 -5.21 21.47
CA GLY A 544 26.26 -6.21 21.43
C GLY A 544 24.89 -5.59 21.64
N TRP A 545 23.93 -6.41 22.01
CA TRP A 545 22.56 -6.04 22.31
C TRP A 545 22.28 -6.16 23.82
N VAL A 546 21.43 -5.27 24.31
CA VAL A 546 20.83 -5.34 25.64
C VAL A 546 19.32 -5.24 25.51
N LEU A 547 18.60 -6.09 26.25
CA LEU A 547 17.15 -5.97 26.40
C LEU A 547 16.83 -5.59 27.84
N PHE A 548 15.96 -4.61 28.04
CA PHE A 548 15.36 -4.29 29.33
C PHE A 548 13.90 -4.72 29.35
N THR A 549 13.39 -5.12 30.50
CA THR A 549 11.95 -5.38 30.66
C THR A 549 11.34 -4.47 31.73
N GLU A 550 10.21 -3.87 31.40
CA GLU A 550 9.55 -2.85 32.20
C GLU A 550 8.07 -3.22 32.43
N ALA A 551 7.65 -3.24 33.70
CA ALA A 551 6.25 -3.41 34.08
C ALA A 551 5.62 -2.02 34.24
N ILE A 552 4.85 -1.59 33.24
CA ILE A 552 4.37 -0.21 33.13
C ILE A 552 2.91 -0.02 33.55
N GLY A 553 2.19 -1.12 33.83
CA GLY A 553 0.78 -1.08 34.21
C GLY A 553 -0.12 -0.56 33.09
N ALA A 554 -1.37 -0.26 33.42
CA ALA A 554 -2.39 0.23 32.46
C ALA A 554 -2.94 1.61 32.87
N ASP A 555 -2.12 2.48 33.47
CA ASP A 555 -2.51 3.88 33.71
C ASP A 555 -2.37 4.68 32.41
N PRO A 556 -3.45 5.19 31.81
CA PRO A 556 -3.36 5.97 30.57
C PRO A 556 -2.59 7.29 30.72
N ASN A 557 -2.34 7.76 31.95
CA ASN A 557 -1.54 8.93 32.27
C ASN A 557 -0.15 8.57 32.83
N HIS A 558 0.36 7.37 32.50
CA HIS A 558 1.66 6.88 32.95
C HIS A 558 2.75 7.97 32.88
N GLY A 559 3.38 8.28 34.02
CA GLY A 559 4.38 9.34 34.14
C GLY A 559 5.83 8.87 34.09
N GLY A 560 6.07 7.55 34.04
CA GLY A 560 7.41 6.95 33.97
C GLY A 560 8.00 6.94 32.56
N GLY A 561 9.28 6.59 32.52
CA GLY A 561 10.15 6.46 31.36
C GLY A 561 11.59 6.22 31.84
N HIS A 562 12.52 5.90 30.94
CA HIS A 562 13.91 5.64 31.32
C HIS A 562 14.94 6.18 30.32
N ASP A 563 16.13 6.46 30.83
CA ASP A 563 17.27 6.90 30.04
C ASP A 563 18.19 5.72 29.69
N TYR A 564 18.07 5.22 28.46
CA TYR A 564 18.92 4.17 27.91
C TYR A 564 20.11 4.72 27.10
N THR A 565 20.30 6.04 27.05
CA THR A 565 21.42 6.66 26.31
C THR A 565 22.80 6.19 26.76
N PRO A 566 23.06 5.81 28.04
CA PRO A 566 24.37 5.24 28.40
C PRO A 566 24.75 3.99 27.62
N TRP A 567 23.76 3.20 27.17
CA TRP A 567 24.00 2.00 26.37
C TRP A 567 24.12 2.31 24.89
N SER A 568 23.17 3.06 24.34
CA SER A 568 23.17 3.37 22.91
C SER A 568 24.30 4.34 22.50
N HIS A 569 24.79 5.21 23.40
CA HIS A 569 25.99 6.01 23.16
C HIS A 569 27.27 5.18 23.13
N ASP A 570 27.32 4.07 23.88
CA ASP A 570 28.44 3.13 23.86
C ASP A 570 28.36 2.13 22.69
N GLY A 571 27.43 2.34 21.75
CA GLY A 571 27.28 1.55 20.53
C GLY A 571 26.53 0.22 20.72
N TYR A 572 25.77 0.07 21.80
CA TYR A 572 24.94 -1.12 22.01
C TYR A 572 23.58 -0.97 21.31
N GLY A 573 23.10 -2.10 20.81
CA GLY A 573 21.71 -2.26 20.43
C GLY A 573 20.82 -2.29 21.67
N VAL A 574 19.73 -1.51 21.70
CA VAL A 574 18.87 -1.35 22.88
C VAL A 574 17.44 -1.74 22.53
N ILE A 575 16.95 -2.78 23.21
CA ILE A 575 15.57 -3.26 23.11
C ILE A 575 14.89 -3.07 24.45
N VAL A 576 13.63 -2.63 24.47
CA VAL A 576 12.84 -2.53 25.70
C VAL A 576 11.52 -3.27 25.54
N ARG A 577 11.25 -4.21 26.44
CA ARG A 577 9.99 -4.97 26.51
C ARG A 577 9.06 -4.33 27.52
N LEU A 578 7.90 -3.89 27.04
CA LEU A 578 6.85 -3.24 27.82
C LEU A 578 5.77 -4.27 28.16
N ASN A 579 5.66 -4.59 29.45
CA ASN A 579 4.61 -5.45 29.99
C ASN A 579 3.63 -4.62 30.82
N HIS A 580 2.38 -5.05 30.89
CA HIS A 580 1.44 -4.57 31.91
C HIS A 580 1.97 -4.91 33.31
N GLY A 581 2.36 -6.17 33.51
CA GLY A 581 3.01 -6.67 34.70
C GLY A 581 3.56 -8.07 34.46
N TYR A 582 3.78 -8.81 35.54
CA TYR A 582 4.13 -10.23 35.52
C TYR A 582 3.11 -11.00 36.35
N GLU A 583 3.20 -12.32 36.42
CA GLU A 583 2.33 -13.14 37.27
C GLU A 583 2.21 -12.55 38.70
N THR A 584 1.00 -12.29 39.22
CA THR A 584 -0.34 -12.63 38.72
C THR A 584 -1.04 -11.53 37.91
N SER A 585 -0.39 -10.40 37.64
CA SER A 585 -0.98 -9.28 36.88
C SER A 585 -1.10 -9.54 35.38
N GLY A 586 -0.22 -10.38 34.83
CA GLY A 586 -0.14 -10.72 33.41
C GLY A 586 0.60 -9.70 32.54
N THR A 587 1.15 -10.20 31.42
CA THR A 587 1.89 -9.42 30.42
C THR A 587 1.02 -8.36 29.74
N LEU A 588 -0.27 -8.65 29.58
CA LEU A 588 -1.32 -7.70 29.20
C LEU A 588 -2.33 -7.58 30.35
N PRO A 589 -3.06 -6.45 30.48
CA PRO A 589 -4.18 -6.39 31.42
C PRO A 589 -5.38 -7.17 30.86
N VAL A 590 -6.50 -7.20 31.57
CA VAL A 590 -7.78 -7.66 30.97
C VAL A 590 -8.12 -6.81 29.72
N ARG A 591 -8.80 -7.41 28.74
CA ARG A 591 -9.13 -6.83 27.43
C ARG A 591 -9.76 -5.44 27.52
N ALA A 592 -10.64 -5.23 28.49
CA ALA A 592 -11.29 -3.94 28.76
C ALA A 592 -10.30 -2.78 29.03
N LYS A 593 -9.03 -3.09 29.30
CA LYS A 593 -7.94 -2.16 29.61
C LYS A 593 -6.87 -2.07 28.52
N TYR A 594 -7.01 -2.75 27.38
CA TYR A 594 -6.02 -2.67 26.29
C TYR A 594 -5.82 -1.24 25.77
N ALA A 595 -6.87 -0.45 25.64
CA ALA A 595 -6.75 0.95 25.22
C ALA A 595 -6.02 1.83 26.25
N ASP A 596 -6.17 1.52 27.55
CA ASP A 596 -5.44 2.22 28.63
C ASP A 596 -3.96 1.81 28.61
N PHE A 597 -3.67 0.51 28.48
CA PHE A 597 -2.32 -0.01 28.35
C PHE A 597 -1.60 0.56 27.12
N ALA A 598 -2.26 0.62 25.96
CA ALA A 598 -1.68 1.23 24.75
C ALA A 598 -1.27 2.69 24.95
N ARG A 599 -2.06 3.47 25.71
CA ARG A 599 -1.70 4.84 26.11
C ARG A 599 -0.52 4.86 27.08
N ALA A 600 -0.48 3.93 28.04
CA ALA A 600 0.64 3.78 28.96
C ALA A 600 1.95 3.47 28.21
N CYS A 601 1.92 2.56 27.23
CA CYS A 601 3.05 2.25 26.37
C CYS A 601 3.58 3.52 25.67
N ALA A 602 2.70 4.27 24.98
CA ALA A 602 3.11 5.48 24.28
C ALA A 602 3.68 6.55 25.23
N ARG A 603 3.12 6.71 26.43
CA ARG A 603 3.68 7.63 27.43
C ARG A 603 5.06 7.18 27.91
N TYR A 604 5.24 5.90 28.18
CA TYR A 604 6.55 5.37 28.57
C TYR A 604 7.60 5.62 27.47
N VAL A 605 7.25 5.35 26.20
CA VAL A 605 8.11 5.63 25.05
C VAL A 605 8.43 7.12 24.94
N GLN A 606 7.42 7.98 25.01
CA GLN A 606 7.59 9.44 24.93
C GLN A 606 8.52 10.00 26.01
N ASN A 607 8.50 9.41 27.21
CA ASN A 607 9.31 9.82 28.35
C ASN A 607 10.66 9.11 28.42
N SER A 608 10.97 8.22 27.48
CA SER A 608 12.22 7.48 27.43
C SER A 608 13.17 8.04 26.37
N GLN A 609 14.47 7.79 26.55
CA GLN A 609 15.49 8.24 25.60
C GLN A 609 16.55 7.16 25.35
N GLY A 610 17.17 7.19 24.17
CA GLY A 610 18.25 6.26 23.81
C GLY A 610 17.79 4.86 23.39
N CYS A 611 16.49 4.66 23.14
CA CYS A 611 15.90 3.43 22.59
C CYS A 611 14.85 3.78 21.53
N HIS A 612 14.76 2.96 20.49
CA HIS A 612 13.69 3.01 19.48
C HIS A 612 13.10 1.63 19.18
N ILE A 613 13.52 0.56 19.86
CA ILE A 613 13.02 -0.81 19.61
C ILE A 613 12.21 -1.27 20.83
N TRP A 614 10.90 -1.45 20.63
CA TRP A 614 9.92 -1.70 21.68
C TRP A 614 9.20 -3.03 21.45
N ILE A 615 9.28 -3.94 22.41
CA ILE A 615 8.53 -5.20 22.42
C ILE A 615 7.27 -5.00 23.28
N ILE A 616 6.11 -5.42 22.78
CA ILE A 616 4.86 -5.37 23.54
C ILE A 616 4.52 -6.74 24.09
N GLY A 617 4.53 -6.86 25.41
CA GLY A 617 4.24 -8.11 26.10
C GLY A 617 5.31 -9.19 25.94
N ASN A 618 5.01 -10.38 26.48
CA ASN A 618 5.86 -11.56 26.47
C ASN A 618 5.04 -12.83 26.66
N GLU A 619 5.38 -13.90 25.95
CA GLU A 619 4.88 -15.28 26.19
C GLU A 619 3.37 -15.36 26.40
N GLN A 620 2.63 -14.58 25.62
CA GLN A 620 1.18 -14.36 25.70
C GLN A 620 0.33 -15.63 25.53
N ASN A 621 0.90 -16.76 25.12
CA ASN A 621 0.24 -18.06 25.06
C ASN A 621 0.36 -18.87 26.37
N ASN A 622 1.29 -18.49 27.26
CA ASN A 622 1.53 -19.11 28.55
C ASN A 622 0.61 -18.50 29.61
N VAL A 623 -0.20 -19.33 30.28
CA VAL A 623 -1.22 -18.85 31.23
C VAL A 623 -0.61 -18.08 32.42
N ARG A 624 0.67 -18.28 32.75
CA ARG A 624 1.36 -17.46 33.77
C ARG A 624 1.38 -15.97 33.42
N GLU A 625 1.41 -15.66 32.12
CA GLU A 625 1.42 -14.29 31.60
C GLU A 625 0.01 -13.73 31.36
N HIS A 626 -1.04 -14.50 31.67
CA HIS A 626 -2.41 -14.01 31.54
C HIS A 626 -2.82 -13.18 32.77
N PRO A 627 -3.78 -12.25 32.63
CA PRO A 627 -4.39 -11.59 33.78
C PRO A 627 -4.90 -12.61 34.80
N GLY A 628 -4.44 -12.55 36.05
CA GLY A 628 -4.78 -13.50 37.11
C GLY A 628 -3.78 -14.65 37.29
N GLY A 629 -2.85 -14.87 36.36
CA GLY A 629 -1.82 -15.92 36.43
C GLY A 629 -2.34 -17.34 36.17
N ALA A 630 -1.48 -18.34 36.39
CA ALA A 630 -1.76 -19.74 36.06
C ALA A 630 -2.83 -20.39 36.94
N ASP A 631 -2.83 -20.10 38.24
CA ASP A 631 -3.71 -20.76 39.21
C ASP A 631 -5.15 -20.26 39.13
N HIS A 632 -5.34 -18.95 38.95
CA HIS A 632 -6.63 -18.29 38.96
C HIS A 632 -6.74 -17.23 37.85
N PRO A 633 -6.63 -17.62 36.56
CA PRO A 633 -6.73 -16.69 35.45
C PRO A 633 -8.07 -15.96 35.48
N ALA A 634 -8.03 -14.64 35.34
CA ALA A 634 -9.20 -13.78 35.18
C ALA A 634 -9.69 -13.78 33.71
N GLU A 635 -8.77 -13.89 32.75
CA GLU A 635 -9.06 -13.91 31.32
C GLU A 635 -7.91 -14.61 30.57
N HIS A 636 -8.19 -15.36 29.50
CA HIS A 636 -7.14 -15.89 28.63
C HIS A 636 -6.85 -14.96 27.46
N ILE A 637 -5.57 -14.86 27.08
CA ILE A 637 -5.13 -14.06 25.95
C ILE A 637 -5.14 -14.94 24.68
N THR A 638 -6.23 -14.90 23.90
CA THR A 638 -6.26 -15.55 22.58
C THR A 638 -5.32 -14.87 21.58
N PRO A 639 -4.93 -15.54 20.47
CA PRO A 639 -4.11 -14.91 19.43
C PRO A 639 -4.69 -13.58 18.92
N GLU A 640 -6.01 -13.51 18.72
CA GLU A 640 -6.69 -12.31 18.24
C GLU A 640 -6.74 -11.21 19.31
N MET A 641 -6.92 -11.59 20.58
CA MET A 641 -6.87 -10.65 21.70
C MET A 641 -5.48 -10.04 21.86
N TYR A 642 -4.43 -10.85 21.72
CA TYR A 642 -3.07 -10.32 21.73
C TYR A 642 -2.82 -9.38 20.56
N ALA A 643 -3.21 -9.78 19.33
CA ALA A 643 -3.06 -8.95 18.15
C ALA A 643 -3.80 -7.61 18.30
N GLU A 644 -5.01 -7.61 18.88
CA GLU A 644 -5.74 -6.38 19.22
C GLU A 644 -4.93 -5.44 20.13
N ALA A 645 -4.39 -5.97 21.23
CA ALA A 645 -3.58 -5.18 22.17
C ALA A 645 -2.31 -4.65 21.51
N PHE A 646 -1.61 -5.49 20.72
CA PHE A 646 -0.42 -5.12 19.97
C PHE A 646 -0.71 -3.99 18.97
N ASN A 647 -1.75 -4.13 18.14
CA ASN A 647 -2.13 -3.14 17.14
C ASN A 647 -2.47 -1.78 17.79
N LEU A 648 -3.18 -1.79 18.93
CA LEU A 648 -3.47 -0.58 19.70
C LEU A 648 -2.19 0.07 20.25
N ALA A 649 -1.31 -0.71 20.88
CA ALA A 649 -0.06 -0.22 21.44
C ALA A 649 0.86 0.35 20.35
N ARG A 650 1.05 -0.38 19.24
CA ARG A 650 1.86 0.08 18.10
C ARG A 650 1.36 1.40 17.55
N ARG A 651 0.05 1.53 17.32
CA ARG A 651 -0.54 2.78 16.80
C ARG A 651 -0.22 3.97 17.70
N ARG A 652 -0.36 3.81 19.02
CA ARG A 652 -0.07 4.87 20.00
C ARG A 652 1.42 5.18 20.13
N ILE A 653 2.29 4.17 20.05
CA ILE A 653 3.74 4.37 20.05
C ILE A 653 4.18 5.14 18.80
N LYS A 654 3.68 4.76 17.62
CA LYS A 654 4.00 5.44 16.36
C LYS A 654 3.51 6.90 16.32
N GLU A 655 2.47 7.27 17.07
CA GLU A 655 2.01 8.66 17.22
C GLU A 655 3.05 9.55 17.95
N VAL A 656 3.83 8.98 18.89
CA VAL A 656 4.81 9.73 19.69
C VAL A 656 6.26 9.52 19.22
N GLN A 657 6.54 8.40 18.55
CA GLN A 657 7.84 8.04 17.99
C GLN A 657 7.64 7.34 16.63
N PRO A 658 7.48 8.09 15.52
CA PRO A 658 7.16 7.53 14.20
C PRO A 658 8.17 6.50 13.69
N GLU A 659 9.45 6.67 14.02
CA GLU A 659 10.56 5.81 13.64
C GLU A 659 10.73 4.55 14.51
N ALA A 660 9.93 4.40 15.57
CA ALA A 660 10.02 3.26 16.49
C ALA A 660 9.89 1.91 15.77
N VAL A 661 10.74 0.95 16.10
CA VAL A 661 10.58 -0.46 15.71
C VAL A 661 9.71 -1.13 16.77
N VAL A 662 8.44 -1.39 16.46
CA VAL A 662 7.51 -2.03 17.39
C VAL A 662 7.35 -3.51 17.03
N VAL A 663 7.65 -4.36 18.01
CA VAL A 663 7.82 -5.82 17.87
C VAL A 663 6.82 -6.55 18.77
N PRO A 664 6.09 -7.57 18.29
CA PRO A 664 5.27 -8.38 19.18
C PRO A 664 6.18 -9.19 20.12
N GLY A 665 5.79 -9.31 21.40
CA GLY A 665 6.29 -10.30 22.34
C GLY A 665 6.37 -11.71 21.75
N ALA A 666 7.44 -12.41 22.13
CA ALA A 666 7.71 -13.77 21.69
C ALA A 666 6.68 -14.72 22.28
N VAL A 667 6.21 -15.67 21.47
CA VAL A 667 5.40 -16.81 21.93
C VAL A 667 6.31 -17.78 22.69
N ASP A 668 5.86 -18.31 23.82
CA ASP A 668 6.51 -19.41 24.52
C ASP A 668 6.46 -20.65 23.60
N PRO A 669 7.60 -21.13 23.07
CA PRO A 669 7.60 -22.24 22.12
C PRO A 669 7.21 -23.57 22.78
N TYR A 670 7.16 -23.65 24.10
CA TYR A 670 7.11 -24.91 24.83
C TYR A 670 5.85 -25.02 25.71
N PHE A 671 5.05 -23.97 25.82
CA PHE A 671 3.75 -24.00 26.51
C PHE A 671 2.62 -24.52 25.62
N GLY A 672 2.12 -25.71 25.94
CA GLY A 672 1.00 -26.34 25.21
C GLY A 672 -0.02 -27.01 26.12
N LEU A 673 -0.24 -26.53 27.34
CA LEU A 673 -1.23 -27.11 28.28
C LEU A 673 -2.64 -26.53 28.05
N PRO A 674 -3.72 -27.28 28.33
CA PRO A 674 -5.08 -26.75 28.28
C PRO A 674 -5.28 -25.57 29.24
N TRP A 675 -5.98 -24.54 28.77
CA TRP A 675 -6.27 -23.32 29.50
C TRP A 675 -7.40 -23.54 30.55
N PRO A 676 -7.18 -23.20 31.83
CA PRO A 676 -8.12 -23.49 32.91
C PRO A 676 -9.57 -23.00 32.74
N LEU A 677 -9.83 -21.83 32.16
CA LEU A 677 -11.20 -21.29 32.04
C LEU A 677 -12.00 -21.92 30.89
N THR A 678 -11.33 -22.28 29.80
CA THR A 678 -12.01 -22.70 28.55
C THR A 678 -11.80 -24.17 28.22
N GLY A 679 -10.78 -24.81 28.81
CA GLY A 679 -10.32 -26.15 28.41
C GLY A 679 -9.63 -26.18 27.04
N GLN A 680 -9.48 -25.03 26.38
CA GLN A 680 -8.86 -24.93 25.06
C GLN A 680 -7.35 -25.15 25.17
N GLN A 681 -6.78 -25.89 24.22
CA GLN A 681 -5.36 -26.17 24.15
C GLN A 681 -4.83 -25.64 22.82
N TYR A 682 -3.91 -24.67 22.88
CA TYR A 682 -3.25 -24.14 21.69
C TYR A 682 -1.89 -24.81 21.50
N ARG A 683 -1.57 -25.13 20.24
CA ARG A 683 -0.19 -25.44 19.85
C ARG A 683 0.57 -24.12 19.71
N PRO A 684 1.79 -23.99 20.26
CA PRO A 684 2.58 -22.77 20.17
C PRO A 684 2.70 -22.20 18.76
N LEU A 685 3.02 -23.04 17.77
CA LEU A 685 3.20 -22.61 16.39
C LEU A 685 1.89 -22.14 15.74
N ASP A 686 0.75 -22.72 16.10
CA ASP A 686 -0.54 -22.28 15.58
C ASP A 686 -1.00 -20.98 16.23
N TYR A 687 -0.78 -20.83 17.56
CA TYR A 687 -0.99 -19.55 18.24
C TYR A 687 -0.18 -18.45 17.55
N PHE A 688 1.10 -18.71 17.25
CA PHE A 688 1.97 -17.77 16.56
C PHE A 688 1.45 -17.40 15.17
N ARG A 689 1.04 -18.38 14.37
CA ARG A 689 0.47 -18.15 13.02
C ARG A 689 -0.81 -17.32 13.08
N GLU A 690 -1.76 -17.72 13.92
CA GLU A 690 -3.05 -17.03 14.07
C GLU A 690 -2.86 -15.61 14.61
N MET A 691 -1.96 -15.43 15.58
CA MET A 691 -1.58 -14.11 16.10
C MET A 691 -1.05 -13.22 14.99
N LEU A 692 -0.12 -13.74 14.21
CA LEU A 692 0.46 -13.05 13.06
C LEU A 692 -0.61 -12.73 12.00
N ASP A 693 -1.57 -13.60 11.73
CA ASP A 693 -2.64 -13.31 10.77
C ASP A 693 -3.53 -12.13 11.18
N HIS A 694 -3.67 -11.86 12.49
CA HIS A 694 -4.46 -10.77 13.03
C HIS A 694 -3.68 -9.45 13.30
N ILE A 695 -2.35 -9.45 13.15
CA ILE A 695 -1.55 -8.22 13.28
C ILE A 695 -1.66 -7.37 12.00
N GLU A 696 -2.04 -6.10 12.15
CA GLU A 696 -2.23 -5.15 11.05
C GLU A 696 -0.89 -4.79 10.40
N ASP A 697 0.13 -4.48 11.21
CA ASP A 697 1.48 -4.09 10.76
C ASP A 697 2.48 -4.24 11.93
N LEU A 698 3.75 -4.50 11.63
CA LEU A 698 4.84 -4.71 12.59
C LEU A 698 6.20 -4.32 12.00
N ASP A 699 7.18 -4.04 12.86
CA ASP A 699 8.51 -3.60 12.43
C ASP A 699 9.61 -4.66 12.66
N GLY A 700 9.30 -5.75 13.37
CA GLY A 700 10.21 -6.88 13.64
C GLY A 700 9.47 -8.03 14.34
N ILE A 701 10.15 -9.15 14.58
CA ILE A 701 9.59 -10.35 15.24
C ILE A 701 10.48 -10.75 16.41
N ALA A 702 9.90 -10.97 17.60
CA ALA A 702 10.61 -11.57 18.73
C ALA A 702 10.37 -13.08 18.78
N LEU A 703 11.41 -13.86 19.09
CA LEU A 703 11.36 -15.31 19.28
C LEU A 703 12.12 -15.70 20.55
N HIS A 704 11.73 -16.82 21.17
CA HIS A 704 12.50 -17.48 22.22
C HIS A 704 12.99 -18.84 21.74
N THR A 705 14.16 -19.28 22.22
CA THR A 705 14.60 -20.66 22.02
C THR A 705 15.64 -21.07 23.05
N TYR A 706 15.58 -22.31 23.54
CA TYR A 706 16.52 -22.82 24.54
C TYR A 706 16.73 -24.33 24.39
N THR A 707 17.70 -24.89 25.11
CA THR A 707 17.82 -26.35 25.30
C THR A 707 17.20 -26.75 26.63
N HIS A 708 16.66 -27.96 26.76
CA HIS A 708 16.04 -28.36 28.03
C HIS A 708 17.02 -28.68 29.16
N TYR A 709 18.29 -28.93 28.83
CA TYR A 709 19.41 -29.14 29.77
C TYR A 709 20.73 -28.72 29.09
N LEU A 710 21.82 -28.65 29.85
CA LEU A 710 23.16 -28.26 29.37
C LEU A 710 23.82 -29.40 28.58
N ASP A 711 23.37 -29.58 27.34
CA ASP A 711 24.03 -30.43 26.34
C ASP A 711 24.21 -29.65 25.04
N VAL A 712 25.47 -29.40 24.67
CA VAL A 712 25.86 -28.67 23.46
C VAL A 712 25.30 -29.32 22.20
N GLY A 713 25.12 -30.65 22.19
CA GLY A 713 24.54 -31.38 21.06
C GLY A 713 23.11 -30.96 20.74
N LEU A 714 22.34 -30.52 21.74
CA LEU A 714 20.95 -30.10 21.58
C LEU A 714 20.80 -28.81 20.78
N ILE A 715 21.85 -27.98 20.68
CA ILE A 715 21.85 -26.75 19.89
C ILE A 715 21.48 -27.02 18.43
N THR A 716 21.95 -28.14 17.87
CA THR A 716 21.72 -28.50 16.45
C THR A 716 20.79 -29.70 16.28
N LYS A 717 20.35 -30.32 17.38
CA LYS A 717 19.53 -31.53 17.34
C LYS A 717 18.09 -31.16 16.98
N LYS A 718 17.52 -31.90 16.04
CA LYS A 718 16.10 -31.83 15.66
C LYS A 718 15.25 -32.63 16.63
N THR A 719 15.35 -32.33 17.93
CA THR A 719 14.48 -32.97 18.94
C THR A 719 13.06 -32.49 18.71
N VAL A 720 12.11 -33.41 18.63
CA VAL A 720 10.68 -33.13 18.41
C VAL A 720 9.89 -33.51 19.65
N PHE A 721 8.73 -32.88 19.83
CA PHE A 721 7.75 -33.32 20.82
C PHE A 721 7.26 -34.73 20.48
N THR A 722 6.84 -35.48 21.49
CA THR A 722 6.37 -36.88 21.34
C THR A 722 4.98 -37.12 21.93
N ASN A 723 4.30 -36.05 22.36
CA ASN A 723 2.98 -36.09 22.98
C ASN A 723 2.02 -35.18 22.23
N GLU A 724 0.74 -35.56 22.22
CA GLU A 724 -0.34 -34.70 21.73
C GLU A 724 -0.34 -33.34 22.47
N PRO A 725 -0.69 -32.23 21.80
CA PRO A 725 -1.12 -32.10 20.40
C PRO A 725 0.03 -31.93 19.38
N MET A 726 1.29 -32.14 19.80
CA MET A 726 2.50 -31.84 19.02
C MET A 726 3.20 -33.12 18.54
N LEU A 727 2.44 -34.05 17.97
CA LEU A 727 3.00 -35.30 17.46
C LEU A 727 3.92 -35.07 16.24
N PRO A 728 5.04 -35.82 16.15
CA PRO A 728 6.00 -35.64 15.07
C PRO A 728 5.49 -36.20 13.74
N GLY A 729 6.07 -35.72 12.63
CA GLY A 729 5.71 -36.11 11.26
C GLY A 729 4.40 -35.53 10.77
N THR A 730 3.89 -34.49 11.44
CA THR A 730 2.67 -33.76 11.06
C THR A 730 2.98 -32.30 10.74
N ILE A 731 2.06 -31.59 10.09
CA ILE A 731 2.15 -30.15 9.83
C ILE A 731 2.15 -29.28 11.11
N HIS A 732 1.96 -29.91 12.25
CA HIS A 732 1.89 -29.29 13.57
C HIS A 732 3.15 -29.54 14.42
N GLU A 733 4.14 -30.25 13.87
CA GLU A 733 5.42 -30.47 14.51
C GLU A 733 6.13 -29.13 14.76
N HIS A 734 6.89 -29.03 15.84
CA HIS A 734 8.01 -28.11 15.92
C HIS A 734 9.08 -28.67 16.86
N TYR A 735 10.22 -27.99 16.95
CA TYR A 735 11.34 -28.52 17.72
C TYR A 735 11.23 -28.23 19.22
N TYR A 736 11.62 -29.23 20.01
CA TYR A 736 11.59 -29.23 21.47
C TYR A 736 12.81 -28.55 22.09
N ASP A 737 13.95 -28.49 21.41
CA ASP A 737 15.15 -27.81 21.94
C ASP A 737 15.46 -26.54 21.14
N PHE A 738 16.74 -26.20 21.01
CA PHE A 738 17.23 -24.95 20.43
C PHE A 738 16.82 -24.76 18.98
N GLN A 739 16.49 -25.81 18.24
CA GLN A 739 16.07 -25.66 16.84
C GLN A 739 14.67 -25.03 16.72
N ALA A 740 13.92 -24.83 17.81
CA ALA A 740 12.56 -24.27 17.81
C ALA A 740 12.47 -22.95 17.03
N TYR A 741 13.46 -22.06 17.11
CA TYR A 741 13.44 -20.80 16.37
C TYR A 741 13.26 -21.01 14.86
N ARG A 742 13.72 -22.12 14.27
CA ARG A 742 13.65 -22.35 12.82
C ARG A 742 12.23 -22.53 12.33
N THR A 743 11.41 -23.28 13.07
CA THR A 743 10.01 -23.53 12.70
C THR A 743 9.17 -22.28 12.84
N PHE A 744 9.44 -21.46 13.86
CA PHE A 744 8.79 -20.17 14.03
C PHE A 744 9.25 -19.16 12.97
N ALA A 745 10.56 -19.07 12.69
CA ALA A 745 11.08 -18.19 11.64
C ALA A 745 10.54 -18.55 10.25
N GLU A 746 10.40 -19.84 9.93
CA GLU A 746 9.80 -20.28 8.67
C GLU A 746 8.29 -20.04 8.60
N ALA A 747 7.60 -19.98 9.75
CA ALA A 747 6.16 -19.72 9.79
C ALA A 747 5.80 -18.23 9.64
N ILE A 748 6.78 -17.32 9.63
CA ILE A 748 6.55 -15.89 9.41
C ILE A 748 5.97 -15.69 7.99
N PRO A 749 4.81 -15.03 7.83
CA PRO A 749 4.21 -14.73 6.53
C PRO A 749 5.15 -13.96 5.58
N ALA A 750 5.02 -14.20 4.27
CA ALA A 750 5.86 -13.61 3.23
C ALA A 750 5.96 -12.08 3.29
N LYS A 751 4.85 -11.39 3.64
CA LYS A 751 4.80 -9.94 3.82
C LYS A 751 5.78 -9.39 4.87
N TRP A 752 6.35 -10.26 5.71
CA TRP A 752 7.28 -9.89 6.77
C TRP A 752 8.65 -10.57 6.68
N HIS A 753 8.98 -11.23 5.57
CA HIS A 753 10.28 -11.90 5.39
C HIS A 753 11.48 -10.93 5.38
N GLU A 754 11.25 -9.65 5.11
CA GLU A 754 12.28 -8.61 5.18
C GLU A 754 12.42 -7.97 6.57
N ARG A 755 11.52 -8.29 7.52
CA ARG A 755 11.57 -7.73 8.87
C ARG A 755 12.65 -8.44 9.72
N PRO A 756 13.32 -7.73 10.64
CA PRO A 756 14.32 -8.34 11.52
C PRO A 756 13.70 -9.33 12.51
N ILE A 757 14.42 -10.41 12.81
CA ILE A 757 14.11 -11.31 13.93
C ILE A 757 15.04 -10.99 15.11
N TYR A 758 14.48 -10.92 16.31
CA TYR A 758 15.20 -10.77 17.56
C TYR A 758 14.96 -12.02 18.41
N ILE A 759 16.00 -12.82 18.69
CA ILE A 759 15.86 -13.87 19.70
C ILE A 759 16.14 -13.24 21.06
N THR A 760 15.07 -12.97 21.80
CA THR A 760 15.09 -12.10 22.99
C THR A 760 15.40 -12.84 24.27
N GLU A 761 15.29 -14.18 24.26
CA GLU A 761 15.67 -15.05 25.37
C GLU A 761 16.25 -16.37 24.84
N THR A 762 17.40 -16.77 25.40
CA THR A 762 18.00 -18.09 25.22
C THR A 762 18.81 -18.53 26.44
N ASN A 763 18.74 -19.81 26.77
CA ASN A 763 19.41 -20.44 27.90
C ASN A 763 19.35 -21.97 27.75
N HIS A 764 19.74 -22.69 28.79
CA HIS A 764 19.22 -24.04 29.04
C HIS A 764 18.24 -24.02 30.23
N TRP A 765 17.20 -24.84 30.19
CA TRP A 765 16.13 -24.83 31.21
C TRP A 765 16.59 -25.46 32.54
N LEU A 766 17.00 -26.73 32.52
CA LEU A 766 17.41 -27.45 33.72
C LEU A 766 18.89 -27.26 34.01
N ALA A 767 19.22 -27.05 35.28
CA ALA A 767 20.58 -27.03 35.81
C ALA A 767 21.18 -28.46 35.88
N LEU A 768 21.20 -29.15 34.73
CA LEU A 768 21.65 -30.52 34.53
C LEU A 768 22.46 -30.62 33.24
N GLU A 769 23.40 -31.56 33.17
CA GLU A 769 24.15 -31.87 31.94
C GLU A 769 23.57 -33.08 31.17
N HIS A 770 22.38 -33.54 31.58
CA HIS A 770 21.70 -34.73 31.07
C HIS A 770 20.18 -34.57 31.21
N PRO A 771 19.37 -35.37 30.49
CA PRO A 771 17.93 -35.40 30.74
C PRO A 771 17.65 -35.82 32.20
N PRO A 772 16.60 -35.28 32.83
CA PRO A 772 16.28 -35.60 34.22
C PRO A 772 15.81 -37.06 34.34
N TYR A 773 16.35 -37.78 35.31
CA TYR A 773 16.00 -39.17 35.64
C TYR A 773 15.06 -39.29 36.85
N SER A 774 14.77 -38.18 37.54
CA SER A 774 13.87 -38.14 38.71
C SER A 774 13.08 -36.82 38.78
N ASP A 775 11.99 -36.82 39.55
CA ASP A 775 11.21 -35.59 39.78
C ASP A 775 11.95 -34.55 40.63
N GLU A 776 12.97 -34.96 41.39
CA GLU A 776 13.86 -34.02 42.08
C GLU A 776 14.77 -33.29 41.10
N GLU A 777 15.31 -34.01 40.11
CA GLU A 777 16.13 -33.39 39.05
C GLU A 777 15.33 -32.43 38.17
N LYS A 778 14.05 -32.71 37.90
CA LYS A 778 13.15 -31.78 37.17
C LYS A 778 12.96 -30.42 37.86
N LYS A 779 13.28 -30.32 39.16
CA LYS A 779 13.19 -29.06 39.94
C LYS A 779 14.49 -28.25 39.92
N LYS A 780 15.59 -28.83 39.42
CA LYS A 780 16.87 -28.13 39.27
C LYS A 780 16.82 -27.31 37.99
N ILE A 781 16.42 -26.06 38.11
CA ILE A 781 16.32 -25.08 37.01
C ILE A 781 17.51 -24.11 37.06
N GLY A 782 17.78 -23.41 35.95
CA GLY A 782 18.77 -22.34 35.92
C GLY A 782 20.09 -22.68 35.20
N TRP A 783 20.99 -21.69 35.16
CA TRP A 783 22.32 -21.88 34.56
C TRP A 783 23.19 -22.80 35.41
N VAL A 784 23.96 -23.65 34.73
CA VAL A 784 25.09 -24.36 35.32
C VAL A 784 26.34 -23.53 35.04
N ASN A 785 27.11 -23.15 36.07
CA ASN A 785 28.34 -22.36 35.93
C ASN A 785 29.49 -23.19 35.34
N LYS A 786 29.41 -23.54 34.05
CA LYS A 786 30.37 -24.41 33.37
C LYS A 786 30.58 -24.00 31.92
N ASP A 787 31.85 -23.89 31.53
CA ASP A 787 32.30 -23.58 30.19
C ASP A 787 32.38 -24.87 29.36
N VAL A 788 31.23 -25.36 28.93
CA VAL A 788 31.12 -26.53 28.01
C VAL A 788 31.08 -26.13 26.54
N GLY A 789 31.09 -24.82 26.24
CA GLY A 789 30.96 -24.29 24.87
C GLY A 789 29.52 -24.14 24.39
N TRP A 790 28.54 -24.15 25.30
CA TRP A 790 27.12 -24.00 24.96
C TRP A 790 26.85 -22.61 24.36
N VAL A 791 27.40 -21.55 24.97
CA VAL A 791 27.19 -20.16 24.51
C VAL A 791 27.83 -19.96 23.14
N GLN A 792 29.07 -20.43 22.95
CA GLN A 792 29.72 -20.45 21.63
C GLN A 792 28.89 -21.17 20.58
N ALA A 793 28.37 -22.37 20.91
CA ALA A 793 27.57 -23.16 19.98
C ALA A 793 26.26 -22.48 19.59
N ALA A 794 25.55 -21.88 20.56
CA ALA A 794 24.31 -21.15 20.31
C ALA A 794 24.51 -19.98 19.33
N TYR A 795 25.53 -19.14 19.56
CA TYR A 795 25.86 -18.06 18.63
C TYR A 795 26.34 -18.55 17.27
N ALA A 796 27.15 -19.61 17.23
CA ALA A 796 27.60 -20.21 15.97
C ALA A 796 26.41 -20.77 15.15
N GLU A 797 25.38 -21.31 15.81
CA GLU A 797 24.17 -21.80 15.16
C GLU A 797 23.33 -20.66 14.56
N ILE A 798 23.11 -19.57 15.29
CA ILE A 798 22.40 -18.40 14.73
C ILE A 798 23.21 -17.75 13.61
N HIS A 799 24.54 -17.71 13.70
CA HIS A 799 25.39 -17.29 12.59
C HIS A 799 25.27 -18.22 11.37
N ARG A 800 25.16 -19.55 11.58
CA ARG A 800 24.93 -20.53 10.52
C ARG A 800 23.58 -20.31 9.84
N TRP A 801 22.53 -19.99 10.61
CA TRP A 801 21.24 -19.56 10.07
C TRP A 801 21.39 -18.30 9.22
N ASN A 802 21.98 -17.22 9.74
CA ASN A 802 22.16 -15.97 9.00
C ASN A 802 23.02 -16.14 7.73
N SER A 803 23.92 -17.12 7.72
CA SER A 803 24.74 -17.48 6.56
C SER A 803 24.04 -18.45 5.59
N THR A 804 22.85 -18.96 5.94
CA THR A 804 22.05 -19.78 5.04
C THR A 804 21.49 -18.90 3.92
N PRO A 805 21.69 -19.27 2.65
CA PRO A 805 21.20 -18.49 1.52
C PRO A 805 19.73 -18.11 1.64
N HIS A 806 19.46 -16.82 1.51
CA HIS A 806 18.12 -16.23 1.51
C HIS A 806 17.33 -16.35 2.83
N ALA A 807 17.93 -16.83 3.93
CA ALA A 807 17.26 -16.92 5.22
C ALA A 807 16.97 -15.52 5.81
N GLN A 808 15.77 -15.31 6.35
CA GLN A 808 15.44 -14.09 7.10
C GLN A 808 16.43 -13.87 8.25
N GLN A 809 16.87 -12.64 8.46
CA GLN A 809 18.04 -12.37 9.30
C GLN A 809 17.66 -12.18 10.77
N ILE A 810 18.41 -12.86 11.65
CA ILE A 810 18.32 -12.74 13.09
C ILE A 810 19.35 -11.72 13.56
N HIS A 811 18.88 -10.60 14.10
CA HIS A 811 19.70 -9.46 14.49
C HIS A 811 20.41 -9.68 15.83
N CYS A 812 19.80 -10.42 16.75
CA CYS A 812 20.38 -10.73 18.05
C CYS A 812 19.96 -12.10 18.59
N LEU A 813 20.79 -12.64 19.47
CA LEU A 813 20.50 -13.76 20.36
C LEU A 813 20.90 -13.34 21.78
N LEU A 814 19.92 -13.20 22.67
CA LEU A 814 20.13 -12.68 24.02
C LEU A 814 20.17 -13.80 25.06
N LEU A 815 21.29 -13.92 25.79
CA LEU A 815 21.36 -14.82 26.94
C LEU A 815 20.40 -14.35 28.03
N TYR A 816 19.51 -15.22 28.46
CA TYR A 816 18.60 -15.01 29.58
C TYR A 816 19.25 -15.55 30.87
N ARG A 817 19.61 -14.74 31.86
CA ARG A 817 19.61 -13.25 31.91
C ARG A 817 20.72 -12.75 32.85
N TRP A 818 21.02 -11.45 32.83
CA TRP A 818 22.12 -10.88 33.63
C TRP A 818 21.93 -11.09 35.14
N THR A 819 20.79 -10.68 35.68
CA THR A 819 20.47 -10.70 37.11
C THR A 819 19.04 -11.17 37.33
N SER A 820 18.71 -11.53 38.58
CA SER A 820 17.41 -12.05 39.01
C SER A 820 17.11 -13.46 38.50
N ASP A 821 16.36 -14.22 39.30
CA ASP A 821 15.96 -15.62 39.09
C ASP A 821 17.12 -16.64 38.95
N GLU A 822 16.76 -17.92 38.79
CA GLU A 822 17.69 -19.05 38.71
C GLU A 822 18.57 -19.01 37.45
N TRP A 823 18.25 -18.16 36.47
CA TRP A 823 19.03 -17.94 35.25
C TRP A 823 19.91 -16.69 35.29
N ALA A 824 20.16 -16.09 36.46
CA ALA A 824 21.13 -15.00 36.61
C ALA A 824 22.57 -15.43 36.28
N ILE A 825 23.23 -14.73 35.35
CA ILE A 825 24.62 -15.02 34.94
C ILE A 825 25.69 -14.11 35.57
N GLU A 826 25.32 -13.02 36.27
CA GLU A 826 26.24 -11.99 36.81
C GLU A 826 27.42 -12.56 37.62
N HIS A 827 27.23 -13.70 38.28
CA HIS A 827 28.25 -14.34 39.13
C HIS A 827 28.79 -15.65 38.55
N LEU A 828 28.45 -15.98 37.30
CA LEU A 828 28.81 -17.24 36.66
C LEU A 828 30.04 -17.05 35.76
N GLY A 829 31.21 -17.02 36.39
CA GLY A 829 32.49 -16.76 35.72
C GLY A 829 32.83 -17.70 34.56
N GLU A 830 32.38 -18.96 34.59
CA GLU A 830 32.60 -19.90 33.48
C GLU A 830 31.68 -19.60 32.29
N ILE A 831 30.46 -19.11 32.53
CA ILE A 831 29.57 -18.61 31.46
C ILE A 831 30.15 -17.33 30.83
N HIS A 832 30.68 -16.41 31.65
CA HIS A 832 31.38 -15.23 31.15
C HIS A 832 32.58 -15.58 30.26
N LYS A 833 33.31 -16.63 30.61
CA LYS A 833 34.44 -17.14 29.84
C LYS A 833 33.98 -17.75 28.51
N ASP A 834 32.91 -18.55 28.50
CA ASP A 834 32.31 -19.10 27.29
C ASP A 834 31.82 -17.96 26.35
N PHE A 835 31.12 -16.96 26.89
CA PHE A 835 30.69 -15.77 26.15
C PHE A 835 31.87 -15.00 25.53
N ARG A 836 32.95 -14.76 26.29
CA ARG A 836 34.15 -14.08 25.77
C ARG A 836 34.85 -14.85 24.64
N LYS A 837 34.77 -16.18 24.62
CA LYS A 837 35.25 -16.99 23.50
C LYS A 837 34.34 -16.85 22.29
N ALA A 838 33.01 -16.79 22.47
CA ALA A 838 32.08 -16.51 21.38
C ALA A 838 32.39 -15.16 20.72
N LEU A 839 32.74 -14.13 21.52
CA LEU A 839 33.16 -12.82 21.04
C LEU A 839 34.46 -12.81 20.21
N ASP A 840 35.25 -13.90 20.18
CA ASP A 840 36.40 -14.00 19.28
C ASP A 840 35.99 -14.18 17.82
N HIS A 841 34.73 -14.53 17.55
CA HIS A 841 34.20 -14.70 16.19
C HIS A 841 33.46 -13.48 15.68
N ASP A 842 33.51 -13.21 14.37
CA ASP A 842 32.78 -12.11 13.73
C ASP A 842 31.38 -12.55 13.29
N TYR A 843 30.50 -12.75 14.27
CA TYR A 843 29.11 -13.13 14.01
C TYR A 843 28.23 -11.91 13.84
N ARG A 844 27.95 -11.57 12.57
CA ARG A 844 27.03 -10.49 12.19
C ARG A 844 25.85 -11.02 11.42
N TRP A 845 24.74 -10.31 11.50
CA TRP A 845 23.68 -10.43 10.49
C TRP A 845 24.16 -9.84 9.16
N ARG A 846 23.46 -10.17 8.08
CA ARG A 846 23.88 -9.87 6.71
C ARG A 846 22.78 -9.11 5.98
N ARG A 847 23.16 -8.21 5.07
CA ARG A 847 22.22 -7.50 4.19
C ARG A 847 22.77 -7.34 2.78
#